data_AF-A0A915DEB3-F1
#
_entry.id   AF-A0A915DEB3-F1
#
_cell.length_a   1.000
_cell.length_b   1.000
_cell.length_c   1.000
_cell.angle_alpha   90.00
_cell.angle_beta   90.00
_cell.angle_gamma   90.00
#
_symmetry.space_group_name_H-M   'P 1'
#
loop_
_entity.id
_entity.type
_entity.pdbx_description
1 polymer ?
#
loop_
_entity_poly.entity_id
_entity_poly.type
_entity_poly.pdbx_seq_one_letter_code
_entity_poly.pdbx_strand_id
1 'polypeptide(L)'
;MPIREDVWSHDTCLVCQTQHSTPEEKEEHENEKMHKDRTVVYDFLSKELSCLVPSSSESILYERYYRANTSVAGLDCICELNFSWASSPFWACTICYVAGKTLESADAHLYSSYHKRTYISEYHPDRFAALIKAQQRSTPDKHSMIEQDAVLDVLYDSKGLAPPDVYILHEKERSWAFQKLGISEEEVPAEYVAEPIDDLHSIVHCYICCEDFVAYEKEELLQKAWSAHLATTTHQKCRFILTLLNEAKLEEKQGLPSFCEYRSTKTTDLGAFNCVEGAFYGKSCSFEHLVHFKGSNDSFCKICFCVVSNRDVTDHFASEYHIERCVRKNSPSKLLNAQFLKIEDRHAILLAGITDEMKVGKHHTCDAHFPQLLKRVGSVDKRAFEATNVEEVWVASFKANWCEDCKQYVKLTQKDSWQNHIFEEDHFDWAAKRALCYADGANFVSKSAGKSLPSFRTGQKGWDDRYSVALGLIPIQDHCYFGLQYIVRDELNRQTTCLCCYLVCSYEDDDVMCLHVRSYDHITRVIHLINKKLLGTLWKYTDVDQKKNLVMDYLKHCKLDMSIQRLSIYDPVMACTSNCFGTVPRLLLQLAAIPPELRQSSLLSIESRPNEDINVPLNIAFRSCNVEIKGLESDLVIFFCQECNQAFSCSFEKVDVCFAEHLLSPSHWARQLALKQNPFDENKRIYNLSSSFEVSRFQQPNEKKKITWKWNEARKAYEFVYAQLGLGDVHERRNFSSKRDLYCTLCAETLKASKIELEHHIRSFTHIFYYVHKHRPQTIGDLEAMLLKEEDLATKQKNIRKLFNKALKGLEKEQEEIIIFDFSQGRFCESTEIKAVLEDDHPSPLSMTTSQTLLRWPFTLEKCRSGV
;
A
#
# COMPACT_ATOMS: atom_id res chain seq x y z
N MET A 1 -4.52 -24.83 -49.09
CA MET A 1 -3.39 -23.87 -49.27
C MET A 1 -2.11 -24.65 -48.99
N PRO A 2 -0.92 -24.31 -49.54
CA PRO A 2 0.29 -25.04 -49.15
C PRO A 2 0.57 -24.84 -47.65
N ILE A 3 0.86 -25.94 -46.95
CA ILE A 3 1.17 -25.99 -45.51
C ILE A 3 2.35 -25.06 -45.20
N ARG A 4 2.25 -24.25 -44.13
CA ARG A 4 3.28 -23.27 -43.77
C ARG A 4 4.45 -23.92 -43.03
N GLU A 5 5.55 -24.17 -43.74
CA GLU A 5 6.74 -24.83 -43.16
C GLU A 5 7.34 -24.12 -41.93
N ASP A 6 7.15 -22.81 -41.78
CA ASP A 6 7.66 -22.04 -40.64
C ASP A 6 6.87 -22.24 -39.34
N VAL A 7 5.67 -22.82 -39.42
CA VAL A 7 4.77 -23.08 -38.28
C VAL A 7 4.85 -24.53 -37.81
N TRP A 8 5.49 -25.43 -38.57
CA TRP A 8 5.55 -26.86 -38.26
C TRP A 8 6.97 -27.33 -37.92
N SER A 9 7.08 -28.11 -36.84
CA SER A 9 8.26 -28.92 -36.55
C SER A 9 7.86 -30.40 -36.60
N HIS A 10 8.17 -31.05 -37.72
CA HIS A 10 7.73 -32.41 -38.06
C HIS A 10 6.19 -32.52 -37.95
N ASP A 11 5.69 -33.26 -36.97
CA ASP A 11 4.26 -33.51 -36.76
C ASP A 11 3.66 -32.59 -35.70
N THR A 12 4.39 -31.60 -35.21
CA THR A 12 3.92 -30.67 -34.18
C THR A 12 3.77 -29.26 -34.75
N CYS A 13 2.60 -28.64 -34.56
CA CYS A 13 2.39 -27.23 -34.84
C CYS A 13 3.03 -26.39 -33.72
N LEU A 14 3.99 -25.52 -34.05
CA LEU A 14 4.72 -24.68 -33.09
C LEU A 14 3.85 -23.59 -32.45
N VAL A 15 2.81 -23.13 -33.17
CA VAL A 15 1.90 -22.07 -32.72
C VAL A 15 0.77 -22.62 -31.85
N CYS A 16 0.27 -23.81 -32.17
CA CYS A 16 -0.83 -24.44 -31.43
C CYS A 16 -0.35 -25.45 -30.37
N GLN A 17 0.89 -25.93 -30.49
CA GLN A 17 1.49 -26.98 -29.67
C GLN A 17 0.73 -28.31 -29.74
N THR A 18 0.12 -28.61 -30.89
CA THR A 18 -0.67 -29.81 -31.16
C THR A 18 0.04 -30.75 -32.14
N GLN A 19 -0.16 -32.07 -31.98
CA GLN A 19 0.40 -33.09 -32.86
C GLN A 19 -0.61 -33.49 -33.94
N HIS A 20 -0.15 -33.50 -35.19
CA HIS A 20 -0.88 -33.89 -36.39
C HIS A 20 0.05 -34.72 -37.28
N SER A 21 -0.28 -36.00 -37.45
CA SER A 21 0.63 -36.99 -38.05
C SER A 21 0.47 -37.10 -39.56
N THR A 22 -0.65 -36.63 -40.11
CA THR A 22 -0.94 -36.71 -41.56
C THR A 22 -0.99 -35.32 -42.21
N PRO A 23 -0.63 -35.19 -43.50
CA PRO A 23 -0.78 -33.93 -44.23
C PRO A 23 -2.21 -33.39 -44.25
N GLU A 24 -3.21 -34.29 -44.31
CA GLU A 24 -4.63 -33.93 -44.27
C GLU A 24 -5.04 -33.32 -42.92
N GLU A 25 -4.57 -33.89 -41.80
CA GLU A 25 -4.78 -33.33 -40.46
C GLU A 25 -4.10 -31.96 -40.30
N LYS A 26 -2.94 -31.76 -40.93
CA LYS A 26 -2.23 -30.47 -40.92
C LYS A 26 -3.01 -29.41 -41.68
N GLU A 27 -3.56 -29.74 -42.85
CA GLU A 27 -4.39 -28.82 -43.64
C GLU A 27 -5.73 -28.51 -42.94
N GLU A 28 -6.35 -29.49 -42.29
CA GLU A 28 -7.57 -29.26 -41.49
C GLU A 28 -7.28 -28.32 -40.32
N HIS A 29 -6.19 -28.57 -39.57
CA HIS A 29 -5.77 -27.74 -38.45
C HIS A 29 -5.45 -26.29 -38.87
N GLU A 30 -4.73 -26.08 -39.98
CA GLU A 30 -4.44 -24.73 -40.48
C GLU A 30 -5.70 -23.95 -40.88
N ASN A 31 -6.80 -24.67 -41.16
CA ASN A 31 -8.09 -24.05 -41.48
C ASN A 31 -8.92 -23.69 -40.26
N GLU A 32 -8.60 -24.21 -39.08
CA GLU A 32 -9.28 -23.88 -37.82
C GLU A 32 -9.13 -22.39 -37.50
N LYS A 33 -10.21 -21.79 -37.00
CA LYS A 33 -10.20 -20.38 -36.60
C LYS A 33 -9.12 -20.10 -35.54
N MET A 34 -9.01 -20.99 -34.54
CA MET A 34 -8.01 -20.86 -33.47
C MET A 34 -6.58 -20.83 -34.02
N HIS A 35 -6.25 -21.68 -34.99
CA HIS A 35 -4.94 -21.69 -35.63
C HIS A 35 -4.68 -20.36 -36.35
N LYS A 36 -5.63 -19.91 -37.16
CA LYS A 36 -5.51 -18.64 -37.91
C LYS A 36 -5.29 -17.45 -36.99
N ASP A 37 -6.08 -17.34 -35.92
CA ASP A 37 -5.98 -16.25 -34.96
C ASP A 37 -4.60 -16.24 -34.27
N ARG A 38 -4.08 -17.40 -33.88
CA ARG A 38 -2.76 -17.50 -33.25
C ARG A 38 -1.61 -17.23 -34.23
N THR A 39 -1.74 -17.68 -35.47
CA THR A 39 -0.73 -17.44 -36.52
C THR A 39 -0.61 -15.94 -36.83
N VAL A 40 -1.69 -15.17 -36.73
CA VAL A 40 -1.64 -13.70 -36.84
C VAL A 40 -0.77 -13.08 -35.74
N VAL A 41 -0.98 -13.50 -34.48
CA VAL A 41 -0.18 -13.03 -33.33
C VAL A 41 1.28 -13.48 -33.45
N TYR A 42 1.53 -14.72 -33.87
CA TYR A 42 2.87 -15.23 -34.15
C TYR A 42 3.59 -14.37 -35.19
N ASP A 43 2.94 -14.05 -36.31
CA ASP A 43 3.52 -13.21 -37.36
C ASP A 43 3.81 -11.80 -36.85
N PHE A 44 2.91 -11.22 -36.05
CA PHE A 44 3.14 -9.92 -35.41
C PHE A 44 4.38 -9.94 -34.48
N LEU A 45 4.46 -10.91 -33.56
CA LEU A 45 5.56 -11.00 -32.61
C LEU A 45 6.90 -11.27 -33.30
N SER A 46 6.92 -12.22 -34.23
CA SER A 46 8.16 -12.69 -34.88
C SER A 46 8.68 -11.72 -35.95
N LYS A 47 7.82 -11.02 -36.68
CA LYS A 47 8.21 -10.18 -37.84
C LYS A 47 8.17 -8.69 -37.56
N GLU A 48 7.26 -8.23 -36.70
CA GLU A 48 7.05 -6.79 -36.48
C GLU A 48 7.59 -6.35 -35.12
N LEU A 49 7.17 -7.00 -34.03
CA LEU A 49 7.57 -6.62 -32.68
C LEU A 49 9.05 -6.89 -32.43
N SER A 50 9.61 -7.97 -32.99
CA SER A 50 11.04 -8.32 -32.91
C SER A 50 11.99 -7.25 -33.46
N CYS A 51 11.49 -6.34 -34.31
CA CYS A 51 12.26 -5.23 -34.85
C CYS A 51 12.22 -3.96 -33.97
N LEU A 52 11.44 -3.97 -32.89
CA LEU A 52 11.28 -2.86 -31.96
C LEU A 52 12.06 -3.13 -30.67
N VAL A 53 12.48 -2.05 -30.00
CA VAL A 53 13.16 -2.12 -28.70
C VAL A 53 12.12 -1.89 -27.60
N PRO A 54 12.08 -2.73 -26.56
CA PRO A 54 11.25 -2.49 -25.39
C PRO A 54 11.53 -1.13 -24.77
N SER A 55 10.48 -0.46 -24.32
CA SER A 55 10.56 0.76 -23.52
C SER A 55 11.01 0.44 -22.10
N SER A 56 11.71 1.38 -21.46
CA SER A 56 11.99 1.35 -20.01
C SER A 56 10.80 1.84 -19.17
N SER A 57 9.62 1.97 -19.77
CA SER A 57 8.39 2.37 -19.09
C SER A 57 7.94 1.30 -18.10
N GLU A 58 7.30 1.71 -17.02
CA GLU A 58 6.71 0.80 -16.05
C GLU A 58 5.53 0.05 -16.68
N SER A 59 5.43 -1.25 -16.40
CA SER A 59 4.33 -2.09 -16.88
C SER A 59 3.11 -1.98 -15.98
N ILE A 60 1.96 -1.66 -16.59
CA ILE A 60 0.67 -1.62 -15.90
C ILE A 60 0.24 -3.04 -15.48
N LEU A 61 0.52 -4.07 -16.30
CA LEU A 61 0.24 -5.47 -15.96
C LEU A 61 1.06 -5.94 -14.76
N TYR A 62 2.37 -5.65 -14.75
CA TYR A 62 3.24 -6.00 -13.64
C TYR A 62 2.75 -5.41 -12.33
N GLU A 63 2.42 -4.12 -12.36
CA GLU A 63 1.90 -3.42 -11.22
C GLU A 63 0.57 -4.01 -10.73
N ARG A 64 -0.31 -4.38 -11.66
CA ARG A 64 -1.60 -5.01 -11.37
C ARG A 64 -1.46 -6.29 -10.54
N TYR A 65 -0.65 -7.25 -10.98
CA TYR A 65 -0.45 -8.52 -10.25
C TYR A 65 0.31 -8.31 -8.92
N TYR A 66 1.21 -7.31 -8.90
CA TYR A 66 1.96 -7.00 -7.70
C TYR A 66 1.08 -6.39 -6.60
N ARG A 67 0.24 -5.39 -6.93
CA ARG A 67 -0.73 -4.80 -5.99
C ARG A 67 -1.68 -5.86 -5.42
N ALA A 68 -2.02 -6.86 -6.23
CA ALA A 68 -2.85 -7.98 -5.85
C ALA A 68 -2.19 -8.92 -4.81
N ASN A 69 -0.86 -8.84 -4.68
CA ASN A 69 -0.01 -9.88 -4.11
C ASN A 69 -0.34 -11.27 -4.71
N THR A 70 -0.54 -11.34 -6.03
CA THR A 70 -0.85 -12.58 -6.73
C THR A 70 0.35 -13.10 -7.48
N SER A 71 0.72 -14.36 -7.23
CA SER A 71 1.74 -15.05 -8.01
C SER A 71 1.11 -15.55 -9.32
N VAL A 72 1.78 -15.26 -10.43
CA VAL A 72 1.40 -15.73 -11.76
C VAL A 72 2.64 -16.19 -12.52
N ALA A 73 2.50 -17.26 -13.30
CA ALA A 73 3.59 -17.85 -14.05
C ALA A 73 3.61 -17.28 -15.47
N GLY A 74 4.79 -16.91 -15.97
CA GLY A 74 4.95 -16.44 -17.35
C GLY A 74 4.42 -15.04 -17.62
N LEU A 75 4.44 -14.14 -16.63
CA LEU A 75 4.14 -12.73 -16.88
C LEU A 75 5.20 -12.08 -17.78
N ASP A 76 6.46 -12.48 -17.62
CA ASP A 76 7.58 -12.15 -18.51
C ASP A 76 7.42 -12.68 -19.93
N CYS A 77 6.47 -13.59 -20.16
CA CYS A 77 6.08 -14.03 -21.51
C CYS A 77 5.03 -13.12 -22.16
N ILE A 78 4.62 -12.03 -21.51
CA ILE A 78 3.67 -11.06 -22.05
C ILE A 78 4.43 -9.86 -22.63
N CYS A 79 3.96 -9.37 -23.78
CA CYS A 79 4.30 -8.06 -24.31
C CYS A 79 3.13 -7.11 -24.02
N GLU A 80 3.38 -6.05 -23.24
CA GLU A 80 2.43 -4.97 -22.98
C GLU A 80 2.53 -3.92 -24.08
N LEU A 81 1.40 -3.61 -24.72
CA LEU A 81 1.32 -2.78 -25.93
C LEU A 81 0.55 -1.49 -25.63
N ASN A 82 1.27 -0.36 -25.54
CA ASN A 82 0.73 0.94 -25.20
C ASN A 82 0.40 1.78 -26.44
N PHE A 83 -0.89 2.13 -26.60
CA PHE A 83 -1.40 2.96 -27.70
C PHE A 83 -1.88 4.31 -27.19
N SER A 84 -1.82 5.35 -28.03
CA SER A 84 -2.20 6.73 -27.65
C SER A 84 -3.72 6.92 -27.53
N TRP A 85 -4.48 6.08 -28.23
CA TRP A 85 -5.94 6.12 -28.31
C TRP A 85 -6.62 5.08 -27.41
N ALA A 86 -5.87 4.18 -26.77
CA ALA A 86 -6.42 3.17 -25.87
C ALA A 86 -6.33 3.66 -24.42
N SER A 87 -7.40 3.45 -23.65
CA SER A 87 -7.44 3.79 -22.22
C SER A 87 -6.69 2.79 -21.34
N SER A 88 -6.38 1.60 -21.88
CA SER A 88 -5.59 0.55 -21.22
C SER A 88 -4.66 -0.13 -22.23
N PRO A 89 -3.54 -0.73 -21.77
CA PRO A 89 -2.66 -1.45 -22.67
C PRO A 89 -3.35 -2.69 -23.23
N PHE A 90 -3.03 -2.97 -24.50
CA PHE A 90 -3.29 -4.28 -25.06
C PHE A 90 -2.12 -5.21 -24.69
N TRP A 91 -2.27 -6.50 -24.92
CA TRP A 91 -1.24 -7.46 -24.57
C TRP A 91 -1.17 -8.60 -25.59
N ALA A 92 -0.01 -9.23 -25.70
CA ALA A 92 0.21 -10.43 -26.49
C ALA A 92 1.14 -11.39 -25.74
N CYS A 93 0.84 -12.70 -25.79
CA CYS A 93 1.63 -13.73 -25.15
C CYS A 93 2.58 -14.39 -26.15
N THR A 94 3.88 -14.42 -25.82
CA THR A 94 4.94 -14.91 -26.70
C THR A 94 5.02 -16.43 -26.81
N ILE A 95 4.46 -17.14 -25.83
CA ILE A 95 4.48 -18.62 -25.81
C ILE A 95 3.13 -19.22 -26.25
N CYS A 96 2.03 -18.52 -25.98
CA CYS A 96 0.69 -18.99 -26.36
C CYS A 96 0.19 -18.45 -27.69
N TYR A 97 0.82 -17.38 -28.21
CA TYR A 97 0.40 -16.67 -29.42
C TYR A 97 -1.06 -16.20 -29.39
N VAL A 98 -1.48 -15.69 -28.23
CA VAL A 98 -2.81 -15.10 -28.03
C VAL A 98 -2.64 -13.64 -27.62
N ALA A 99 -3.56 -12.78 -28.04
CA ALA A 99 -3.57 -11.37 -27.69
C ALA A 99 -4.93 -10.93 -27.12
N GLY A 100 -4.93 -9.79 -26.44
CA GLY A 100 -6.13 -9.19 -25.88
C GLY A 100 -6.03 -7.69 -25.75
N LYS A 101 -7.19 -7.05 -25.54
CA LYS A 101 -7.34 -5.59 -25.45
C LYS A 101 -7.62 -5.05 -24.05
N THR A 102 -7.74 -5.92 -23.06
CA THR A 102 -8.00 -5.54 -21.67
C THR A 102 -7.07 -6.27 -20.73
N LEU A 103 -6.73 -5.64 -19.60
CA LEU A 103 -5.94 -6.26 -18.54
C LEU A 103 -6.67 -7.48 -17.96
N GLU A 104 -8.00 -7.43 -17.92
CA GLU A 104 -8.87 -8.49 -17.43
C GLU A 104 -8.82 -9.74 -18.33
N SER A 105 -8.62 -9.57 -19.64
CA SER A 105 -8.40 -10.72 -20.53
C SER A 105 -7.00 -11.30 -20.37
N ALA A 106 -6.00 -10.47 -19.99
CA ALA A 106 -4.66 -10.95 -19.63
C ALA A 106 -4.71 -11.82 -18.36
N ASP A 107 -5.45 -11.37 -17.34
CA ASP A 107 -5.72 -12.15 -16.11
C ASP A 107 -6.29 -13.52 -16.47
N ALA A 108 -7.36 -13.54 -17.28
CA ALA A 108 -7.99 -14.78 -17.70
C ALA A 108 -7.02 -15.71 -18.43
N HIS A 109 -6.16 -15.15 -19.28
CA HIS A 109 -5.16 -15.91 -20.03
C HIS A 109 -4.04 -16.47 -19.16
N LEU A 110 -3.38 -15.64 -18.36
CA LEU A 110 -2.25 -16.04 -17.52
C LEU A 110 -2.64 -17.06 -16.45
N TYR A 111 -3.90 -17.00 -15.99
CA TYR A 111 -4.44 -18.01 -15.08
C TYR A 111 -4.98 -19.25 -15.77
N SER A 112 -5.01 -19.28 -17.11
CA SER A 112 -5.54 -20.40 -17.84
C SER A 112 -4.69 -21.66 -17.69
N SER A 113 -5.35 -22.81 -17.67
CA SER A 113 -4.68 -24.11 -17.63
C SER A 113 -3.78 -24.33 -18.87
N TYR A 114 -4.19 -23.77 -20.02
CA TYR A 114 -3.40 -23.81 -21.25
C TYR A 114 -2.07 -23.06 -21.09
N HIS A 115 -2.10 -21.78 -20.67
CA HIS A 115 -0.90 -20.97 -20.50
C HIS A 115 0.08 -21.59 -19.50
N LYS A 116 -0.43 -22.02 -18.35
CA LYS A 116 0.38 -22.68 -17.31
C LYS A 116 1.11 -23.91 -17.82
N ARG A 117 0.41 -24.76 -18.59
CA ARG A 117 0.98 -25.98 -19.16
C ARG A 117 2.07 -25.67 -20.18
N THR A 118 1.81 -24.70 -21.06
CA THR A 118 2.79 -24.21 -22.03
C THR A 118 4.02 -23.62 -21.34
N TYR A 119 3.84 -22.77 -20.33
CA TYR A 119 4.94 -22.19 -19.56
C TYR A 119 5.83 -23.25 -18.88
N ILE A 120 5.23 -24.25 -18.22
CA ILE A 120 5.98 -25.35 -17.60
C ILE A 120 6.73 -26.17 -18.66
N SER A 121 6.11 -26.43 -19.81
CA SER A 121 6.74 -27.16 -20.92
C SER A 121 7.99 -26.45 -21.44
N GLU A 122 7.92 -25.13 -21.63
CA GLU A 122 9.02 -24.34 -22.20
C GLU A 122 10.15 -24.09 -21.19
N TYR A 123 9.82 -23.71 -19.95
CA TYR A 123 10.81 -23.23 -18.97
C TYR A 123 11.18 -24.24 -17.88
N HIS A 124 10.38 -25.30 -17.70
CA HIS A 124 10.61 -26.34 -16.70
C HIS A 124 10.43 -27.76 -17.28
N PRO A 125 11.18 -28.14 -18.34
CA PRO A 125 10.96 -29.38 -19.08
C PRO A 125 11.08 -30.64 -18.21
N ASP A 126 11.92 -30.63 -17.18
CA ASP A 126 12.04 -31.75 -16.23
C ASP A 126 10.77 -31.93 -15.40
N ARG A 127 10.16 -30.82 -14.94
CA ARG A 127 8.87 -30.83 -14.22
C ARG A 127 7.74 -31.23 -15.15
N PHE A 128 7.77 -30.76 -16.40
CA PHE A 128 6.81 -31.16 -17.42
C PHE A 128 6.86 -32.67 -17.68
N ALA A 129 8.05 -33.24 -17.85
CA ALA A 129 8.22 -34.68 -18.02
C ALA A 129 7.75 -35.49 -16.80
N ALA A 130 7.97 -34.97 -15.59
CA ALA A 130 7.45 -35.56 -14.35
C ALA A 130 5.91 -35.51 -14.29
N LEU A 131 5.32 -34.38 -14.68
CA LEU A 131 3.88 -34.17 -14.75
C LEU A 131 3.23 -35.15 -15.73
N ILE A 132 3.77 -35.30 -16.95
CA ILE A 132 3.26 -36.27 -17.95
C ILE A 132 3.36 -37.71 -17.42
N LYS A 133 4.48 -38.07 -16.77
CA LYS A 133 4.65 -39.42 -16.16
C LYS A 133 3.67 -39.65 -15.01
N ALA A 134 3.41 -38.64 -14.19
CA ALA A 134 2.47 -38.71 -13.08
C ALA A 134 1.03 -38.85 -13.60
N GLN A 135 0.66 -38.09 -14.64
CA GLN A 135 -0.62 -38.21 -15.33
C GLN A 135 -0.83 -39.62 -15.88
N GLN A 136 0.12 -40.15 -16.67
CA GLN A 136 0.02 -41.49 -17.24
C GLN A 136 -0.17 -42.61 -16.21
N ARG A 137 0.23 -42.40 -14.94
CA ARG A 137 0.10 -43.37 -13.84
C ARG A 137 -1.15 -43.14 -12.98
N SER A 138 -1.93 -42.11 -13.27
CA SER A 138 -3.04 -41.67 -12.45
C SER A 138 -4.38 -41.82 -13.18
N THR A 139 -5.47 -41.80 -12.42
CA THR A 139 -6.82 -41.78 -13.01
C THR A 139 -7.07 -40.40 -13.63
N PRO A 140 -7.92 -40.27 -14.67
CA PRO A 140 -8.25 -38.98 -15.28
C PRO A 140 -8.63 -37.90 -14.25
N ASP A 141 -9.36 -38.29 -13.20
CA ASP A 141 -9.79 -37.42 -12.11
C ASP A 141 -8.63 -36.82 -11.27
N LYS A 142 -7.45 -37.43 -11.30
CA LYS A 142 -6.24 -36.97 -10.59
C LYS A 142 -5.30 -36.12 -11.45
N HIS A 143 -5.52 -36.07 -12.77
CA HIS A 143 -4.64 -35.35 -13.68
C HIS A 143 -4.64 -33.84 -13.40
N SER A 144 -5.81 -33.27 -13.12
CA SER A 144 -5.97 -31.84 -12.82
C SER A 144 -5.33 -31.43 -11.50
N MET A 145 -5.31 -32.30 -10.49
CA MET A 145 -4.60 -32.05 -9.23
C MET A 145 -3.09 -31.99 -9.45
N ILE A 146 -2.55 -32.96 -10.20
CA ILE A 146 -1.12 -33.03 -10.52
C ILE A 146 -0.67 -31.79 -11.29
N GLU A 147 -1.48 -31.31 -12.24
CA GLU A 147 -1.21 -30.06 -12.96
C GLU A 147 -1.21 -28.84 -12.02
N GLN A 148 -2.17 -28.75 -11.10
CA GLN A 148 -2.24 -27.64 -10.15
C GLN A 148 -1.06 -27.63 -9.17
N ASP A 149 -0.66 -28.79 -8.64
CA ASP A 149 0.47 -28.89 -7.71
C ASP A 149 1.79 -28.49 -8.40
N ALA A 150 2.01 -28.93 -9.65
CA ALA A 150 3.19 -28.55 -10.42
C ALA A 150 3.26 -27.03 -10.70
N VAL A 151 2.12 -26.38 -10.96
CA VAL A 151 2.05 -24.91 -11.12
C VAL A 151 2.37 -24.22 -9.80
N LEU A 152 1.80 -24.70 -8.69
CA LEU A 152 2.07 -24.13 -7.37
C LEU A 152 3.55 -24.23 -7.02
N ASP A 153 4.19 -25.38 -7.26
CA ASP A 153 5.63 -25.55 -7.04
C ASP A 153 6.47 -24.55 -7.85
N VAL A 154 6.10 -24.28 -9.12
CA VAL A 154 6.78 -23.28 -9.95
C VAL A 154 6.60 -21.86 -9.40
N LEU A 155 5.38 -21.51 -8.96
CA LEU A 155 5.10 -20.20 -8.36
C LEU A 155 5.86 -19.98 -7.05
N TYR A 156 5.98 -21.01 -6.20
CA TYR A 156 6.67 -20.91 -4.91
C TYR A 156 8.21 -20.93 -5.04
N ASP A 157 8.76 -21.57 -6.07
CA ASP A 157 10.20 -21.56 -6.31
C ASP A 157 10.69 -20.28 -7.00
N SER A 158 9.80 -19.54 -7.67
CA SER A 158 10.15 -18.26 -8.27
C SER A 158 10.40 -17.19 -7.19
N LYS A 159 11.63 -16.67 -7.11
CA LYS A 159 12.06 -15.63 -6.14
C LYS A 159 11.44 -14.24 -6.39
N GLY A 160 10.30 -14.15 -7.06
CA GLY A 160 9.61 -12.91 -7.41
C GLY A 160 8.86 -13.00 -8.74
N LEU A 161 7.97 -12.04 -8.96
CA LEU A 161 7.27 -11.84 -10.22
C LEU A 161 8.23 -11.16 -11.22
N ALA A 162 8.41 -11.74 -12.40
CA ALA A 162 9.19 -11.13 -13.49
C ALA A 162 8.30 -10.22 -14.36
N PRO A 163 8.76 -9.01 -14.75
CA PRO A 163 7.96 -8.07 -15.52
C PRO A 163 7.84 -8.44 -17.00
N PRO A 164 6.75 -8.04 -17.68
CA PRO A 164 6.60 -8.16 -19.13
C PRO A 164 7.41 -7.09 -19.87
N ASP A 165 7.67 -7.32 -21.17
CA ASP A 165 8.25 -6.30 -22.05
C ASP A 165 7.19 -5.25 -22.41
N VAL A 166 7.52 -3.96 -22.28
CA VAL A 166 6.60 -2.85 -22.61
C VAL A 166 6.96 -2.22 -23.95
N TYR A 167 6.00 -2.06 -24.85
CA TYR A 167 6.19 -1.42 -26.16
C TYR A 167 5.26 -0.22 -26.33
N ILE A 168 5.82 0.92 -26.74
CA ILE A 168 5.07 2.15 -27.02
C ILE A 168 4.79 2.24 -28.52
N LEU A 169 3.52 2.17 -28.89
CA LEU A 169 3.02 2.11 -30.27
C LEU A 169 2.08 3.29 -30.60
N HIS A 170 2.32 4.46 -30.00
CA HIS A 170 1.45 5.64 -30.12
C HIS A 170 1.18 6.13 -31.55
N GLU A 171 2.08 5.84 -32.50
CA GLU A 171 1.93 6.22 -33.91
C GLU A 171 1.04 5.26 -34.72
N LYS A 172 0.63 4.13 -34.13
CA LYS A 172 -0.17 3.11 -34.81
C LYS A 172 -1.66 3.37 -34.66
N GLU A 173 -2.38 3.25 -35.76
CA GLU A 173 -3.83 3.45 -35.80
C GLU A 173 -4.59 2.30 -35.13
N ARG A 174 -5.83 2.59 -34.71
CA ARG A 174 -6.74 1.63 -34.08
C ARG A 174 -6.95 0.38 -34.93
N SER A 175 -7.38 0.55 -36.18
CA SER A 175 -7.65 -0.54 -37.12
C SER A 175 -6.44 -1.46 -37.34
N TRP A 176 -5.24 -0.88 -37.38
CA TRP A 176 -3.99 -1.64 -37.50
C TRP A 176 -3.80 -2.59 -36.32
N ALA A 177 -4.02 -2.12 -35.09
CA ALA A 177 -3.82 -2.95 -33.90
C ALA A 177 -4.79 -4.15 -33.86
N PHE A 178 -6.08 -3.92 -34.16
CA PHE A 178 -7.08 -5.00 -34.23
C PHE A 178 -6.74 -6.03 -35.31
N GLN A 179 -6.29 -5.58 -36.49
CA GLN A 179 -5.89 -6.46 -37.57
C GLN A 179 -4.66 -7.31 -37.20
N LYS A 180 -3.63 -6.70 -36.58
CA LYS A 180 -2.35 -7.37 -36.27
C LYS A 180 -2.40 -8.27 -35.05
N LEU A 181 -3.33 -8.03 -34.14
CA LEU A 181 -3.53 -8.85 -32.96
C LEU A 181 -4.63 -9.89 -33.13
N GLY A 182 -5.37 -9.87 -34.24
CA GLY A 182 -6.44 -10.85 -34.52
C GLY A 182 -7.60 -10.77 -33.53
N ILE A 183 -7.87 -9.58 -32.98
CA ILE A 183 -8.90 -9.35 -31.94
C ILE A 183 -10.09 -8.56 -32.50
N SER A 184 -11.28 -8.77 -31.94
CA SER A 184 -12.53 -8.11 -32.38
C SER A 184 -12.59 -6.65 -31.93
N GLU A 185 -13.08 -5.76 -32.83
CA GLU A 185 -13.37 -4.35 -32.52
C GLU A 185 -14.59 -4.17 -31.59
N GLU A 186 -15.50 -5.16 -31.52
CA GLU A 186 -16.73 -5.06 -30.71
C GLU A 186 -16.45 -4.74 -29.25
N GLU A 187 -17.20 -3.80 -28.67
CA GLU A 187 -17.01 -3.39 -27.28
C GLU A 187 -17.29 -4.55 -26.32
N VAL A 188 -16.44 -4.66 -25.29
CA VAL A 188 -16.64 -5.64 -24.22
C VAL A 188 -17.85 -5.16 -23.41
N PRO A 189 -18.80 -6.05 -23.07
CA PRO A 189 -19.90 -5.70 -22.17
C PRO A 189 -19.37 -5.06 -20.89
N ALA A 190 -20.06 -4.03 -20.41
CA ALA A 190 -19.68 -3.37 -19.17
C ALA A 190 -19.68 -4.40 -18.02
N GLU A 191 -18.58 -4.45 -17.27
CA GLU A 191 -18.43 -5.34 -16.10
C GLU A 191 -19.06 -4.73 -14.83
N TYR A 192 -19.74 -3.59 -14.96
CA TYR A 192 -20.47 -2.92 -13.91
C TYR A 192 -21.78 -2.31 -14.41
N VAL A 193 -22.65 -1.95 -13.47
CA VAL A 193 -23.79 -1.06 -13.69
C VAL A 193 -23.70 0.13 -12.75
N ALA A 194 -24.10 1.31 -13.22
CA ALA A 194 -24.18 2.52 -12.42
C ALA A 194 -25.66 2.95 -12.30
N GLU A 195 -26.15 3.06 -11.06
CA GLU A 195 -27.51 3.53 -10.75
C GLU A 195 -27.45 4.93 -10.10
N PRO A 196 -28.15 5.95 -10.63
CA PRO A 196 -28.12 7.30 -10.07
C PRO A 196 -28.77 7.36 -8.68
N ILE A 197 -28.12 8.08 -7.74
CA ILE A 197 -28.66 8.38 -6.41
C ILE A 197 -29.29 9.79 -6.42
N ASP A 198 -28.54 10.76 -6.94
CA ASP A 198 -28.87 12.17 -7.05
C ASP A 198 -28.26 12.74 -8.35
N ASP A 199 -28.28 14.06 -8.55
CA ASP A 199 -27.78 14.74 -9.76
C ASP A 199 -26.23 14.67 -9.93
N LEU A 200 -25.51 14.22 -8.90
CA LEU A 200 -24.04 14.25 -8.85
C LEU A 200 -23.41 12.87 -8.63
N HIS A 201 -24.13 11.92 -8.05
CA HIS A 201 -23.61 10.64 -7.58
C HIS A 201 -24.39 9.43 -8.10
N SER A 202 -23.66 8.36 -8.36
CA SER A 202 -24.17 7.05 -8.77
C SER A 202 -23.58 5.93 -7.91
N ILE A 203 -24.36 4.86 -7.71
CA ILE A 203 -23.92 3.59 -7.12
C ILE A 203 -23.40 2.71 -8.25
N VAL A 204 -22.12 2.37 -8.20
CA VAL A 204 -21.48 1.47 -9.14
C VAL A 204 -21.42 0.07 -8.55
N HIS A 205 -22.12 -0.87 -9.16
CA HIS A 205 -22.10 -2.29 -8.80
C HIS A 205 -21.17 -3.07 -9.75
N CYS A 206 -20.18 -3.76 -9.19
CA CYS A 206 -19.28 -4.62 -9.95
C CYS A 206 -19.83 -6.03 -10.09
N TYR A 207 -20.07 -6.50 -11.32
CA TYR A 207 -20.58 -7.86 -11.58
C TYR A 207 -19.55 -8.97 -11.30
N ILE A 208 -18.26 -8.62 -11.17
CA ILE A 208 -17.17 -9.57 -10.96
C ILE A 208 -17.00 -9.91 -9.49
N CYS A 209 -16.93 -8.92 -8.60
CA CYS A 209 -16.74 -9.14 -7.17
C CYS A 209 -17.99 -8.91 -6.33
N CYS A 210 -19.11 -8.48 -6.96
CA CYS A 210 -20.36 -8.15 -6.29
C CYS A 210 -20.17 -7.12 -5.16
N GLU A 211 -19.30 -6.13 -5.39
CA GLU A 211 -19.08 -4.99 -4.47
C GLU A 211 -19.68 -3.72 -5.08
N ASP A 212 -20.15 -2.85 -4.20
CA ASP A 212 -20.74 -1.56 -4.56
C ASP A 212 -19.84 -0.44 -4.06
N PHE A 213 -19.75 0.65 -4.82
CA PHE A 213 -19.14 1.90 -4.36
C PHE A 213 -19.87 3.10 -4.96
N VAL A 214 -19.81 4.23 -4.26
CA VAL A 214 -20.36 5.49 -4.77
C VAL A 214 -19.31 6.16 -5.65
N ALA A 215 -19.72 6.68 -6.79
CA ALA A 215 -18.88 7.46 -7.69
C ALA A 215 -19.62 8.72 -8.15
N TYR A 216 -18.88 9.72 -8.62
CA TYR A 216 -19.50 10.86 -9.29
C TYR A 216 -20.06 10.44 -10.65
N GLU A 217 -21.18 11.04 -11.07
CA GLU A 217 -21.78 10.81 -12.39
C GLU A 217 -20.90 11.30 -13.54
N LYS A 218 -20.00 12.25 -13.28
CA LYS A 218 -19.05 12.75 -14.27
C LYS A 218 -18.18 11.60 -14.78
N GLU A 219 -18.31 11.28 -16.07
CA GLU A 219 -17.68 10.11 -16.71
C GLU A 219 -16.19 9.95 -16.39
N GLU A 220 -15.40 11.03 -16.46
CA GLU A 220 -13.97 11.01 -16.12
C GLU A 220 -13.68 10.52 -14.68
N LEU A 221 -14.48 10.97 -13.72
CA LEU A 221 -14.32 10.62 -12.31
C LEU A 221 -14.84 9.20 -12.05
N LEU A 222 -15.93 8.81 -12.71
CA LEU A 222 -16.45 7.44 -12.67
C LEU A 222 -15.42 6.44 -13.21
N GLN A 223 -14.78 6.73 -14.34
CA GLN A 223 -13.71 5.90 -14.89
C GLN A 223 -12.49 5.84 -13.98
N LYS A 224 -12.13 6.95 -13.33
CA LYS A 224 -11.05 6.95 -12.32
C LYS A 224 -11.39 6.06 -11.12
N ALA A 225 -12.60 6.16 -10.59
CA ALA A 225 -13.08 5.32 -9.50
C ALA A 225 -13.14 3.84 -9.89
N TRP A 226 -13.62 3.53 -11.09
CA TRP A 226 -13.64 2.18 -11.64
C TRP A 226 -12.24 1.59 -11.78
N SER A 227 -11.30 2.36 -12.34
CA SER A 227 -9.89 1.94 -12.46
C SER A 227 -9.25 1.66 -11.10
N ALA A 228 -9.56 2.49 -10.09
CA ALA A 228 -9.11 2.25 -8.72
C ALA A 228 -9.72 0.97 -8.13
N HIS A 229 -11.00 0.69 -8.40
CA HIS A 229 -11.69 -0.54 -8.00
C HIS A 229 -11.06 -1.81 -8.62
N LEU A 230 -10.76 -1.79 -9.92
CA LEU A 230 -10.12 -2.92 -10.62
C LEU A 230 -8.77 -3.29 -10.02
N ALA A 231 -8.06 -2.30 -9.46
CA ALA A 231 -6.77 -2.50 -8.81
C ALA A 231 -6.86 -3.07 -7.39
N THR A 232 -8.08 -3.31 -6.86
CA THR A 232 -8.25 -3.87 -5.52
C THR A 232 -7.95 -5.38 -5.50
N THR A 233 -7.29 -5.82 -4.43
CA THR A 233 -6.97 -7.25 -4.21
C THR A 233 -8.22 -8.14 -4.20
N THR A 234 -9.34 -7.64 -3.67
CA THR A 234 -10.63 -8.35 -3.67
C THR A 234 -11.14 -8.58 -5.08
N HIS A 235 -11.18 -7.53 -5.92
CA HIS A 235 -11.65 -7.65 -7.30
C HIS A 235 -10.83 -8.67 -8.07
N GLN A 236 -9.50 -8.58 -7.99
CA GLN A 236 -8.57 -9.45 -8.71
C GLN A 236 -8.69 -10.91 -8.26
N LYS A 237 -8.85 -11.17 -6.95
CA LYS A 237 -9.10 -12.51 -6.41
C LYS A 237 -10.43 -13.09 -6.92
N CYS A 238 -11.51 -12.32 -6.91
CA CYS A 238 -12.80 -12.74 -7.44
C CYS A 238 -12.70 -13.07 -8.93
N ARG A 239 -12.01 -12.23 -9.71
CA ARG A 239 -11.77 -12.47 -11.14
C ARG A 239 -11.04 -13.78 -11.37
N PHE A 240 -9.94 -14.01 -10.64
CA PHE A 240 -9.17 -15.24 -10.71
C PHE A 240 -10.03 -16.48 -10.45
N ILE A 241 -10.86 -16.45 -9.40
CA ILE A 241 -11.79 -17.54 -9.06
C ILE A 241 -12.78 -17.79 -10.20
N LEU A 242 -13.39 -16.73 -10.75
CA LEU A 242 -14.33 -16.86 -11.86
C LEU A 242 -13.67 -17.44 -13.12
N THR A 243 -12.44 -17.05 -13.43
CA THR A 243 -11.67 -17.64 -14.53
C THR A 243 -11.52 -19.15 -14.32
N LEU A 244 -11.07 -19.60 -13.13
CA LEU A 244 -10.93 -21.03 -12.82
C LEU A 244 -12.27 -21.80 -12.98
N LEU A 245 -13.37 -21.19 -12.56
CA LEU A 245 -14.70 -21.80 -12.66
C LEU A 245 -15.25 -21.79 -14.09
N ASN A 246 -14.88 -20.81 -14.92
CA ASN A 246 -15.29 -20.75 -16.33
C ASN A 246 -14.51 -21.73 -17.21
N GLU A 247 -13.28 -22.10 -16.82
CA GLU A 247 -12.56 -23.21 -17.45
C GLU A 247 -13.19 -24.58 -17.14
N ALA A 248 -13.87 -24.69 -15.99
CA ALA A 248 -14.59 -25.88 -15.65
C ALA A 248 -15.79 -26.04 -16.59
N LYS A 249 -15.93 -27.22 -17.22
CA LYS A 249 -17.12 -27.55 -18.02
C LYS A 249 -18.30 -27.74 -17.09
N LEU A 250 -19.00 -26.65 -16.79
CA LEU A 250 -20.16 -26.64 -15.90
C LEU A 250 -21.43 -27.06 -16.65
N GLU A 251 -22.17 -28.00 -16.08
CA GLU A 251 -23.50 -28.38 -16.53
C GLU A 251 -24.56 -27.78 -15.59
N GLU A 252 -25.54 -27.06 -16.14
CA GLU A 252 -26.71 -26.62 -15.36
C GLU A 252 -27.66 -27.81 -15.12
N LYS A 253 -28.12 -27.97 -13.88
CA LYS A 253 -29.10 -28.96 -13.46
C LYS A 253 -30.30 -28.25 -12.82
N GLN A 254 -31.49 -28.79 -13.09
CA GLN A 254 -32.72 -28.37 -12.41
C GLN A 254 -32.92 -29.16 -11.11
N GLY A 255 -33.50 -28.52 -10.10
CA GLY A 255 -33.72 -29.08 -8.77
C GLY A 255 -32.57 -28.82 -7.80
N LEU A 256 -32.81 -29.06 -6.51
CA LEU A 256 -31.77 -29.03 -5.49
C LEU A 256 -30.78 -30.20 -5.70
N PRO A 257 -29.49 -30.02 -5.34
CA PRO A 257 -28.53 -31.12 -5.36
C PRO A 257 -29.03 -32.29 -4.49
N SER A 258 -28.76 -33.54 -4.91
CA SER A 258 -29.28 -34.74 -4.24
C SER A 258 -28.83 -34.91 -2.78
N PHE A 259 -27.75 -34.24 -2.38
CA PHE A 259 -27.22 -34.24 -1.00
C PHE A 259 -27.76 -33.09 -0.15
N CYS A 260 -28.47 -32.13 -0.75
CA CYS A 260 -29.20 -31.12 -0.01
C CYS A 260 -30.47 -31.78 0.54
N GLU A 261 -30.36 -32.36 1.73
CA GLU A 261 -31.55 -32.65 2.51
C GLU A 261 -32.22 -31.30 2.80
N TYR A 262 -33.53 -31.21 2.55
CA TYR A 262 -34.34 -30.14 3.11
C TYR A 262 -34.34 -30.34 4.63
N ARG A 263 -33.28 -29.87 5.29
CA ARG A 263 -33.24 -29.81 6.74
C ARG A 263 -34.30 -28.79 7.12
N SER A 264 -35.50 -29.27 7.40
CA SER A 264 -36.47 -28.56 8.21
C SER A 264 -35.94 -28.49 9.65
N THR A 265 -34.72 -27.97 9.85
CA THR A 265 -34.23 -27.64 11.17
C THR A 265 -34.95 -26.37 11.59
N LYS A 266 -36.18 -26.54 12.07
CA LYS A 266 -36.93 -25.57 12.86
C LYS A 266 -37.19 -24.20 12.22
N THR A 267 -37.13 -24.03 10.91
CA THR A 267 -37.72 -22.87 10.24
C THR A 267 -39.21 -23.13 10.06
N THR A 268 -40.02 -22.68 11.02
CA THR A 268 -41.44 -22.44 10.79
C THR A 268 -41.62 -21.60 9.53
N ASP A 269 -42.74 -21.79 8.81
CA ASP A 269 -43.26 -21.04 7.64
C ASP A 269 -43.35 -19.50 7.78
N LEU A 270 -42.67 -18.88 8.73
CA LEU A 270 -42.62 -17.45 8.95
C LEU A 270 -41.40 -16.90 8.23
N GLY A 271 -41.60 -16.06 7.22
CA GLY A 271 -40.53 -15.35 6.50
C GLY A 271 -39.76 -14.38 7.42
N ALA A 272 -38.97 -14.91 8.34
CA ALA A 272 -38.17 -14.19 9.32
C ALA A 272 -36.79 -14.85 9.47
N PHE A 273 -35.79 -14.06 9.85
CA PHE A 273 -34.46 -14.55 10.17
C PHE A 273 -34.41 -15.20 11.56
N ASN A 274 -33.69 -16.31 11.69
CA ASN A 274 -33.41 -16.97 12.96
C ASN A 274 -31.93 -16.82 13.33
N CYS A 275 -31.64 -16.45 14.57
CA CYS A 275 -30.27 -16.33 15.07
C CYS A 275 -29.77 -17.67 15.64
N VAL A 276 -28.64 -18.16 15.14
CA VAL A 276 -27.95 -19.35 15.64
C VAL A 276 -26.47 -19.00 15.76
N GLU A 277 -25.92 -19.09 16.98
CA GLU A 277 -24.50 -18.84 17.26
C GLU A 277 -23.96 -17.48 16.74
N GLY A 278 -24.82 -16.44 16.74
CA GLY A 278 -24.46 -15.10 16.30
C GLY A 278 -24.58 -14.85 14.79
N ALA A 279 -24.99 -15.85 14.00
CA ALA A 279 -25.33 -15.70 12.59
C ALA A 279 -26.84 -15.79 12.38
N PHE A 280 -27.35 -15.03 11.42
CA PHE A 280 -28.77 -15.00 11.08
C PHE A 280 -29.05 -15.82 9.82
N TYR A 281 -30.12 -16.61 9.84
CA TYR A 281 -30.52 -17.49 8.75
C TYR A 281 -31.97 -17.25 8.35
N GLY A 282 -32.19 -16.92 7.08
CA GLY A 282 -33.49 -16.74 6.45
C GLY A 282 -33.90 -17.95 5.61
N LYS A 283 -34.66 -17.70 4.54
CA LYS A 283 -35.04 -18.73 3.56
C LYS A 283 -33.92 -18.90 2.53
N SER A 284 -33.48 -20.13 2.28
CA SER A 284 -32.46 -20.40 1.26
C SER A 284 -32.90 -19.89 -0.12
N CYS A 285 -31.99 -19.25 -0.85
CA CYS A 285 -32.23 -18.72 -2.19
C CYS A 285 -30.97 -18.85 -3.07
N SER A 286 -31.13 -18.65 -4.37
CA SER A 286 -30.08 -18.49 -5.38
C SER A 286 -29.08 -19.65 -5.53
N PHE A 287 -29.59 -20.89 -5.49
CA PHE A 287 -28.78 -22.09 -5.73
C PHE A 287 -28.10 -22.11 -7.11
N GLU A 288 -28.50 -21.27 -8.07
CA GLU A 288 -27.82 -21.12 -9.35
C GLU A 288 -26.35 -20.69 -9.19
N HIS A 289 -25.97 -20.13 -8.04
CA HIS A 289 -24.59 -19.80 -7.72
C HIS A 289 -23.78 -20.96 -7.13
N LEU A 290 -24.41 -22.10 -6.85
CA LEU A 290 -23.73 -23.31 -6.39
C LEU A 290 -23.05 -24.03 -7.56
N VAL A 291 -21.78 -24.38 -7.36
CA VAL A 291 -21.03 -25.33 -8.20
C VAL A 291 -20.67 -26.55 -7.38
N HIS A 292 -21.26 -27.68 -7.72
CA HIS A 292 -20.95 -28.96 -7.12
C HIS A 292 -19.95 -29.73 -7.99
N PHE A 293 -18.82 -30.14 -7.41
CA PHE A 293 -17.83 -30.99 -8.08
C PHE A 293 -18.12 -32.46 -7.75
N LYS A 294 -18.38 -33.29 -8.77
CA LYS A 294 -18.72 -34.71 -8.56
C LYS A 294 -17.61 -35.43 -7.79
N GLY A 295 -18.01 -36.25 -6.82
CA GLY A 295 -17.08 -37.01 -5.96
C GLY A 295 -16.37 -36.19 -4.88
N SER A 296 -16.69 -34.89 -4.73
CA SER A 296 -16.18 -34.03 -3.65
C SER A 296 -17.20 -33.89 -2.51
N ASN A 297 -16.69 -33.76 -1.27
CA ASN A 297 -17.49 -33.35 -0.11
C ASN A 297 -17.68 -31.83 -0.01
N ASP A 298 -17.04 -31.08 -0.89
CA ASP A 298 -17.06 -29.63 -0.93
C ASP A 298 -17.66 -29.14 -2.25
N SER A 299 -18.43 -28.07 -2.15
CA SER A 299 -18.99 -27.29 -3.25
C SER A 299 -18.46 -25.85 -3.20
N PHE A 300 -18.67 -25.08 -4.26
CA PHE A 300 -18.23 -23.69 -4.34
C PHE A 300 -19.41 -22.75 -4.55
N CYS A 301 -19.44 -21.64 -3.82
CA CYS A 301 -20.44 -20.59 -4.00
C CYS A 301 -19.85 -19.45 -4.84
N LYS A 302 -20.36 -19.25 -6.07
CA LYS A 302 -19.86 -18.24 -7.02
C LYS A 302 -20.04 -16.80 -6.56
N ILE A 303 -21.05 -16.52 -5.74
CA ILE A 303 -21.38 -15.14 -5.33
C ILE A 303 -20.70 -14.75 -4.01
N CYS A 304 -20.50 -15.71 -3.11
CA CYS A 304 -19.77 -15.52 -1.85
C CYS A 304 -18.27 -15.79 -1.99
N PHE A 305 -17.83 -16.33 -3.14
CA PHE A 305 -16.45 -16.68 -3.44
C PHE A 305 -15.81 -17.64 -2.42
N CYS A 306 -16.59 -18.53 -1.82
CA CYS A 306 -16.14 -19.42 -0.75
C CYS A 306 -16.37 -20.91 -1.06
N VAL A 307 -15.58 -21.75 -0.39
CA VAL A 307 -15.76 -23.20 -0.36
C VAL A 307 -16.78 -23.53 0.72
N VAL A 308 -17.80 -24.31 0.36
CA VAL A 308 -18.89 -24.70 1.25
C VAL A 308 -18.94 -26.22 1.33
N SER A 309 -18.86 -26.76 2.54
CA SER A 309 -19.06 -28.19 2.80
C SER A 309 -20.46 -28.60 2.33
N ASN A 310 -20.58 -29.74 1.65
CA ASN A 310 -21.87 -30.23 1.15
C ASN A 310 -22.92 -30.39 2.26
N ARG A 311 -22.49 -30.56 3.52
CA ARG A 311 -23.38 -30.66 4.70
C ARG A 311 -23.97 -29.32 5.14
N ASP A 312 -23.32 -28.23 4.74
CA ASP A 312 -23.59 -26.86 5.16
C ASP A 312 -24.18 -26.00 4.03
N VAL A 313 -24.35 -26.56 2.83
CA VAL A 313 -24.87 -25.82 1.67
C VAL A 313 -26.21 -25.17 1.98
N THR A 314 -27.16 -25.89 2.58
CA THR A 314 -28.47 -25.31 2.93
C THR A 314 -28.34 -24.14 3.90
N ASP A 315 -27.48 -24.26 4.91
CA ASP A 315 -27.24 -23.23 5.92
C ASP A 315 -26.53 -22.01 5.32
N HIS A 316 -25.54 -22.21 4.45
CA HIS A 316 -24.85 -21.14 3.73
C HIS A 316 -25.83 -20.35 2.86
N PHE A 317 -26.63 -21.03 2.03
CA PHE A 317 -27.57 -20.36 1.12
C PHE A 317 -28.76 -19.74 1.86
N ALA A 318 -28.99 -20.11 3.13
CA ALA A 318 -29.92 -19.45 4.04
C ALA A 318 -29.28 -18.30 4.84
N SER A 319 -27.95 -18.19 4.85
CA SER A 319 -27.24 -17.23 5.71
C SER A 319 -27.49 -15.78 5.28
N GLU A 320 -27.48 -14.87 6.25
CA GLU A 320 -27.63 -13.43 6.02
C GLU A 320 -26.62 -12.91 5.00
N TYR A 321 -25.35 -13.33 5.10
CA TYR A 321 -24.29 -12.91 4.18
C TYR A 321 -24.57 -13.33 2.72
N HIS A 322 -25.04 -14.56 2.51
CA HIS A 322 -25.38 -15.04 1.17
C HIS A 322 -26.58 -14.30 0.58
N ILE A 323 -27.68 -14.18 1.36
CA ILE A 323 -28.89 -13.49 0.93
C ILE A 323 -28.58 -12.04 0.56
N GLU A 324 -27.76 -11.37 1.36
CA GLU A 324 -27.30 -10.01 1.12
C GLU A 324 -26.58 -9.88 -0.23
N ARG A 325 -25.59 -10.74 -0.51
CA ARG A 325 -24.88 -10.76 -1.80
C ARG A 325 -25.80 -10.97 -2.99
N CYS A 326 -26.76 -11.88 -2.86
CA CYS A 326 -27.72 -12.22 -3.92
C CYS A 326 -28.68 -11.06 -4.20
N VAL A 327 -29.22 -10.43 -3.15
CA VAL A 327 -30.08 -9.26 -3.31
C VAL A 327 -29.27 -8.08 -3.86
N ARG A 328 -27.99 -7.93 -3.47
CA ARG A 328 -27.10 -6.84 -3.92
C ARG A 328 -26.94 -6.85 -5.42
N LYS A 329 -26.69 -8.03 -5.98
CA LYS A 329 -26.56 -8.24 -7.42
C LYS A 329 -27.79 -7.83 -8.22
N ASN A 330 -28.99 -7.95 -7.63
CA ASN A 330 -30.26 -7.68 -8.32
C ASN A 330 -30.84 -6.30 -8.00
N SER A 331 -30.40 -5.65 -6.92
CA SER A 331 -30.95 -4.38 -6.43
C SER A 331 -29.92 -3.63 -5.56
N PRO A 332 -28.80 -3.18 -6.14
CA PRO A 332 -27.68 -2.58 -5.38
C PRO A 332 -28.11 -1.31 -4.62
N SER A 333 -28.93 -0.45 -5.24
CA SER A 333 -29.44 0.78 -4.60
C SER A 333 -30.26 0.54 -3.32
N LYS A 334 -31.00 -0.56 -3.23
CA LYS A 334 -31.78 -0.89 -2.03
C LYS A 334 -30.89 -1.34 -0.86
N LEU A 335 -29.71 -1.87 -1.14
CA LEU A 335 -28.82 -2.49 -0.17
C LEU A 335 -27.74 -1.56 0.39
N LEU A 336 -27.31 -0.58 -0.41
CA LEU A 336 -26.36 0.44 0.05
C LEU A 336 -26.81 1.09 1.36
N ASN A 337 -28.12 1.36 1.50
CA ASN A 337 -28.66 1.97 2.71
C ASN A 337 -28.87 0.95 3.84
N ALA A 338 -29.17 -0.31 3.49
CA ALA A 338 -29.49 -1.36 4.45
C ALA A 338 -28.30 -1.73 5.35
N GLN A 339 -27.06 -1.54 4.89
CA GLN A 339 -25.85 -1.78 5.69
C GLN A 339 -25.69 -0.83 6.89
N PHE A 340 -26.35 0.34 6.84
CA PHE A 340 -26.31 1.35 7.90
C PHE A 340 -27.52 1.30 8.84
N LEU A 341 -28.50 0.45 8.53
CA LEU A 341 -29.72 0.30 9.32
C LEU A 341 -29.52 -0.70 10.47
N LYS A 342 -30.44 -0.62 11.45
CA LYS A 342 -30.57 -1.63 12.50
C LYS A 342 -30.91 -2.98 11.89
N ILE A 343 -30.57 -4.02 12.64
CA ILE A 343 -30.65 -5.40 12.15
C ILE A 343 -32.07 -5.79 11.70
N GLU A 344 -33.10 -5.33 12.42
CA GLU A 344 -34.49 -5.65 12.11
C GLU A 344 -34.94 -5.02 10.78
N ASP A 345 -34.60 -3.74 10.57
CA ASP A 345 -34.93 -3.00 9.36
C ASP A 345 -34.16 -3.54 8.14
N ARG A 346 -32.88 -3.89 8.35
CA ARG A 346 -32.05 -4.54 7.33
C ARG A 346 -32.64 -5.88 6.90
N HIS A 347 -33.03 -6.72 7.87
CA HIS A 347 -33.62 -8.03 7.60
C HIS A 347 -34.91 -7.94 6.80
N ALA A 348 -35.75 -6.93 7.06
CA ALA A 348 -36.95 -6.68 6.28
C ALA A 348 -36.63 -6.37 4.80
N ILE A 349 -35.61 -5.54 4.54
CA ILE A 349 -35.16 -5.22 3.17
C ILE A 349 -34.61 -6.47 2.47
N LEU A 350 -33.75 -7.25 3.16
CA LEU A 350 -33.18 -8.47 2.61
C LEU A 350 -34.26 -9.48 2.19
N LEU A 351 -35.25 -9.73 3.06
CA LEU A 351 -36.33 -10.66 2.76
C LEU A 351 -37.23 -10.17 1.62
N ALA A 352 -37.51 -8.87 1.57
CA ALA A 352 -38.28 -8.26 0.48
C ALA A 352 -37.54 -8.29 -0.86
N GLY A 353 -36.21 -8.36 -0.85
CA GLY A 353 -35.35 -8.45 -2.03
C GLY A 353 -35.31 -9.83 -2.67
N ILE A 354 -35.73 -10.90 -1.98
CA ILE A 354 -35.72 -12.27 -2.53
C ILE A 354 -36.87 -12.44 -3.53
N THR A 355 -36.54 -12.45 -4.82
CA THR A 355 -37.51 -12.66 -5.91
C THR A 355 -37.92 -14.13 -6.03
N ASP A 356 -38.99 -14.40 -6.78
CA ASP A 356 -39.42 -15.79 -7.03
C ASP A 356 -38.44 -16.56 -7.92
N GLU A 357 -37.72 -15.88 -8.82
CA GLU A 357 -36.67 -16.49 -9.66
C GLU A 357 -35.52 -17.02 -8.81
N MET A 358 -35.12 -16.29 -7.76
CA MET A 358 -34.09 -16.72 -6.81
C MET A 358 -34.52 -17.91 -5.96
N LYS A 359 -35.81 -18.27 -5.95
CA LYS A 359 -36.30 -19.47 -5.23
C LYS A 359 -36.27 -20.72 -6.12
N VAL A 360 -36.03 -20.56 -7.42
CA VAL A 360 -35.98 -21.69 -8.36
C VAL A 360 -34.66 -22.41 -8.17
N GLY A 361 -34.71 -23.64 -7.65
CA GLY A 361 -33.51 -24.44 -7.37
C GLY A 361 -32.82 -24.94 -8.64
N LYS A 362 -32.12 -24.08 -9.38
CA LYS A 362 -31.12 -24.50 -10.37
C LYS A 362 -29.77 -24.59 -9.69
N HIS A 363 -28.85 -25.41 -10.19
CA HIS A 363 -27.46 -25.42 -9.70
C HIS A 363 -26.52 -25.89 -10.81
N HIS A 364 -25.22 -25.67 -10.64
CA HIS A 364 -24.20 -26.14 -11.57
C HIS A 364 -23.49 -27.37 -11.01
N THR A 365 -23.21 -28.33 -11.89
CA THR A 365 -22.36 -29.49 -11.59
C THR A 365 -21.13 -29.50 -12.49
N CYS A 366 -20.00 -29.93 -11.95
CA CYS A 366 -18.78 -30.17 -12.70
C CYS A 366 -18.33 -31.61 -12.51
N ASP A 367 -17.96 -32.27 -13.62
CA ASP A 367 -17.46 -33.64 -13.61
C ASP A 367 -15.98 -33.74 -13.20
N ALA A 368 -15.28 -32.60 -13.15
CA ALA A 368 -13.91 -32.52 -12.66
C ALA A 368 -13.85 -32.61 -11.13
N HIS A 369 -12.68 -32.99 -10.61
CA HIS A 369 -12.42 -32.93 -9.18
C HIS A 369 -12.30 -31.49 -8.68
N PHE A 370 -12.56 -31.28 -7.39
CA PHE A 370 -12.52 -29.97 -6.75
C PHE A 370 -11.10 -29.38 -6.79
N PRO A 371 -10.90 -28.20 -7.41
CA PRO A 371 -9.59 -27.53 -7.45
C PRO A 371 -9.06 -27.19 -6.05
N GLN A 372 -7.88 -27.71 -5.69
CA GLN A 372 -7.25 -27.36 -4.40
C GLN A 372 -6.90 -25.88 -4.33
N LEU A 373 -6.60 -25.28 -5.47
CA LEU A 373 -6.37 -23.85 -5.60
C LEU A 373 -7.57 -23.02 -5.12
N LEU A 374 -8.81 -23.44 -5.43
CA LEU A 374 -10.03 -22.78 -4.93
C LEU A 374 -10.16 -22.85 -3.41
N LYS A 375 -9.65 -23.91 -2.76
CA LYS A 375 -9.60 -23.97 -1.28
C LYS A 375 -8.62 -22.96 -0.69
N ARG A 376 -7.53 -22.66 -1.41
CA ARG A 376 -6.49 -21.72 -0.95
C ARG A 376 -6.89 -20.26 -1.18
N VAL A 377 -7.53 -19.96 -2.32
CA VAL A 377 -7.88 -18.58 -2.68
C VAL A 377 -9.31 -18.19 -2.34
N GLY A 378 -10.19 -19.17 -2.11
CA GLY A 378 -11.57 -18.92 -1.72
C GLY A 378 -11.64 -18.18 -0.39
N SER A 379 -12.60 -17.27 -0.30
CA SER A 379 -12.97 -16.60 0.94
C SER A 379 -13.40 -17.61 1.99
N VAL A 380 -13.23 -17.23 3.26
CA VAL A 380 -13.84 -17.96 4.38
C VAL A 380 -15.35 -17.98 4.20
N ASP A 381 -16.00 -19.10 4.54
CA ASP A 381 -17.47 -19.20 4.60
C ASP A 381 -18.04 -18.28 5.69
N LYS A 382 -18.26 -17.01 5.34
CA LYS A 382 -18.90 -16.02 6.19
C LYS A 382 -20.41 -16.26 6.18
N ARG A 383 -20.99 -16.50 7.36
CA ARG A 383 -22.44 -16.67 7.53
C ARG A 383 -23.14 -15.42 8.07
N ALA A 384 -22.42 -14.60 8.82
CA ALA A 384 -22.93 -13.32 9.32
C ALA A 384 -22.56 -12.20 8.36
N PHE A 385 -23.50 -11.30 8.09
CA PHE A 385 -23.21 -10.04 7.44
C PHE A 385 -22.61 -9.09 8.48
N GLU A 386 -21.33 -8.77 8.32
CA GLU A 386 -20.64 -7.73 9.11
C GLU A 386 -21.17 -6.36 8.68
N ALA A 387 -22.36 -6.01 9.16
CA ALA A 387 -22.84 -4.64 9.04
C ALA A 387 -21.88 -3.71 9.78
N THR A 388 -21.78 -2.46 9.32
CA THR A 388 -21.08 -1.41 10.04
C THR A 388 -21.71 -1.33 11.42
N ASN A 389 -21.04 -1.87 12.43
CA ASN A 389 -21.53 -1.83 13.79
C ASN A 389 -21.63 -0.36 14.19
N VAL A 390 -22.85 0.15 14.19
CA VAL A 390 -23.17 1.49 14.65
C VAL A 390 -23.13 1.46 16.18
N GLU A 391 -21.93 1.30 16.73
CA GLU A 391 -21.71 1.32 18.18
C GLU A 391 -21.81 2.76 18.65
N GLU A 392 -22.77 3.02 19.55
CA GLU A 392 -22.85 4.28 20.27
C GLU A 392 -21.62 4.40 21.18
N VAL A 393 -20.72 5.33 20.86
CA VAL A 393 -19.54 5.62 21.66
C VAL A 393 -19.74 6.93 22.42
N TRP A 394 -19.28 6.96 23.67
CA TRP A 394 -19.20 8.21 24.42
C TRP A 394 -17.97 9.01 24.01
N VAL A 395 -18.20 10.20 23.45
CA VAL A 395 -17.20 11.22 23.15
C VAL A 395 -17.32 12.30 24.23
N ALA A 396 -16.51 12.16 25.27
CA ALA A 396 -16.64 12.90 26.52
C ALA A 396 -18.06 12.79 27.12
N SER A 397 -18.88 13.84 27.01
CA SER A 397 -20.23 13.92 27.57
C SER A 397 -21.34 13.68 26.55
N PHE A 398 -21.02 13.31 25.31
CA PHE A 398 -22.00 13.10 24.24
C PHE A 398 -21.95 11.67 23.72
N LYS A 399 -23.11 11.13 23.33
CA LYS A 399 -23.18 9.91 22.52
C LYS A 399 -22.96 10.26 21.05
N ALA A 400 -22.18 9.45 20.35
CA ALA A 400 -21.89 9.61 18.94
C ALA A 400 -21.73 8.25 18.26
N ASN A 401 -21.97 8.21 16.95
CA ASN A 401 -21.66 7.06 16.10
C ASN A 401 -20.45 7.37 15.24
N TRP A 402 -19.63 6.36 14.94
CA TRP A 402 -18.53 6.50 13.98
C TRP A 402 -19.02 6.15 12.58
N CYS A 403 -18.79 7.05 11.62
CA CYS A 403 -19.06 6.82 10.21
C CYS A 403 -17.76 6.44 9.48
N GLU A 404 -17.73 5.24 8.89
CA GLU A 404 -16.55 4.73 8.20
C GLU A 404 -16.28 5.42 6.85
N ASP A 405 -17.31 5.89 6.16
CA ASP A 405 -17.16 6.59 4.87
C ASP A 405 -16.69 8.03 5.08
N CYS A 406 -17.33 8.74 6.00
CA CYS A 406 -16.95 10.11 6.35
C CYS A 406 -15.70 10.18 7.24
N LYS A 407 -15.28 9.09 7.91
CA LYS A 407 -14.21 9.10 8.92
C LYS A 407 -14.44 10.15 10.02
N GLN A 408 -15.68 10.25 10.49
CA GLN A 408 -16.10 11.22 11.49
C GLN A 408 -17.05 10.63 12.52
N TYR A 409 -17.10 11.29 13.68
CA TYR A 409 -18.11 11.03 14.68
C TYR A 409 -19.35 11.89 14.43
N VAL A 410 -20.50 11.24 14.34
CA VAL A 410 -21.83 11.86 14.20
C VAL A 410 -22.47 11.97 15.57
N LYS A 411 -22.71 13.20 16.03
CA LYS A 411 -23.31 13.47 17.33
C LYS A 411 -24.79 13.04 17.34
N LEU A 412 -25.20 12.23 18.30
CA LEU A 412 -26.58 11.78 18.45
C LEU A 412 -27.40 12.80 19.24
N THR A 413 -27.86 13.85 18.56
CA THR A 413 -28.71 14.88 19.17
C THR A 413 -30.20 14.51 19.16
N GLN A 414 -30.61 13.67 18.22
CA GLN A 414 -31.99 13.23 18.01
C GLN A 414 -32.03 11.72 17.72
N LYS A 415 -33.22 11.13 17.81
CA LYS A 415 -33.43 9.68 17.61
C LYS A 415 -32.98 9.20 16.22
N ASP A 416 -33.11 10.07 15.21
CA ASP A 416 -32.85 9.75 13.80
C ASP A 416 -31.59 10.43 13.25
N SER A 417 -30.71 10.97 14.12
CA SER A 417 -29.49 11.69 13.70
C SER A 417 -28.57 10.83 12.83
N TRP A 418 -28.52 9.52 13.06
CA TRP A 418 -27.72 8.61 12.24
C TRP A 418 -28.33 8.39 10.86
N GLN A 419 -29.65 8.16 10.79
CA GLN A 419 -30.37 8.01 9.53
C GLN A 419 -30.25 9.27 8.69
N ASN A 420 -30.43 10.46 9.28
CA ASN A 420 -30.29 11.71 8.55
C ASN A 420 -28.89 11.85 7.93
N HIS A 421 -27.83 11.52 8.68
CA HIS A 421 -26.45 11.60 8.20
C HIS A 421 -26.18 10.73 6.96
N ILE A 422 -26.62 9.48 6.95
CA ILE A 422 -26.34 8.55 5.84
C ILE A 422 -27.08 8.91 4.54
N PHE A 423 -28.06 9.81 4.61
CA PHE A 423 -28.79 10.35 3.45
C PHE A 423 -28.41 11.80 3.10
N GLU A 424 -27.40 12.38 3.77
CA GLU A 424 -26.89 13.71 3.44
C GLU A 424 -26.04 13.66 2.17
N GLU A 425 -26.16 14.67 1.31
CA GLU A 425 -25.34 14.85 0.10
C GLU A 425 -23.83 14.79 0.41
N ASP A 426 -23.41 15.40 1.53
CA ASP A 426 -22.04 15.34 2.01
C ASP A 426 -21.55 13.89 2.20
N HIS A 427 -22.39 12.98 2.72
CA HIS A 427 -22.01 11.59 2.93
C HIS A 427 -21.68 10.88 1.60
N PHE A 428 -22.47 11.12 0.55
CA PHE A 428 -22.22 10.57 -0.78
C PHE A 428 -21.00 11.21 -1.44
N ASP A 429 -20.80 12.51 -1.28
CA ASP A 429 -19.59 13.20 -1.75
C ASP A 429 -18.31 12.61 -1.11
N TRP A 430 -18.37 12.30 0.20
CA TRP A 430 -17.29 11.62 0.91
C TRP A 430 -17.02 10.21 0.38
N ALA A 431 -18.07 9.42 0.15
CA ALA A 431 -17.94 8.08 -0.41
C ALA A 431 -17.38 8.11 -1.84
N ALA A 432 -17.81 9.06 -2.67
CA ALA A 432 -17.31 9.27 -4.03
C ALA A 432 -15.83 9.67 -4.04
N LYS A 433 -15.41 10.61 -3.19
CA LYS A 433 -13.99 11.00 -3.06
C LYS A 433 -13.12 9.82 -2.63
N ARG A 434 -13.61 9.00 -1.70
CA ARG A 434 -12.93 7.79 -1.25
C ARG A 434 -12.72 6.80 -2.41
N ALA A 435 -13.72 6.62 -3.27
CA ALA A 435 -13.60 5.75 -4.44
C ALA A 435 -12.53 6.22 -5.44
N LEU A 436 -12.21 7.53 -5.48
CA LEU A 436 -11.11 8.08 -6.28
C LEU A 436 -9.72 7.84 -5.65
N CYS A 437 -9.66 7.47 -4.37
CA CYS A 437 -8.45 7.36 -3.57
C CYS A 437 -8.25 5.92 -3.09
N TYR A 438 -7.56 5.08 -3.87
CA TYR A 438 -7.13 3.76 -3.40
C TYR A 438 -5.62 3.75 -3.11
N ALA A 439 -5.26 3.52 -1.86
CA ALA A 439 -3.89 3.32 -1.43
C ALA A 439 -3.79 2.06 -0.55
N ASP A 440 -3.31 0.97 -1.13
CA ASP A 440 -2.97 -0.22 -0.36
C ASP A 440 -1.73 0.06 0.50
N GLY A 441 -1.88 -0.06 1.82
CA GLY A 441 -0.79 0.14 2.78
C GLY A 441 0.37 -0.85 2.63
N ALA A 442 0.19 -1.95 1.89
CA ALA A 442 1.26 -2.86 1.49
C ALA A 442 2.30 -2.21 0.56
N ASN A 443 1.88 -1.22 -0.23
CA ASN A 443 2.72 -0.51 -1.21
C ASN A 443 3.34 0.77 -0.66
N PHE A 444 3.13 1.06 0.62
CA PHE A 444 3.85 2.15 1.26
C PHE A 444 5.30 1.74 1.50
N VAL A 445 6.21 2.61 1.09
CA VAL A 445 7.65 2.38 1.19
C VAL A 445 8.30 3.40 2.11
N SER A 446 9.37 2.96 2.77
CA SER A 446 10.25 3.87 3.49
C SER A 446 11.29 4.42 2.51
N LYS A 447 10.88 5.31 1.61
CA LYS A 447 11.76 6.01 0.66
C LYS A 447 11.79 7.47 1.08
N SER A 448 12.88 8.17 0.79
CA SER A 448 12.89 9.62 1.03
C SER A 448 12.11 10.33 -0.06
N ALA A 449 11.01 10.98 0.29
CA ALA A 449 10.25 11.77 -0.66
C ALA A 449 11.15 12.94 -1.07
N GLY A 450 11.31 13.16 -2.37
CA GLY A 450 11.90 14.40 -2.86
C GLY A 450 11.06 15.57 -2.35
N LYS A 451 11.56 16.23 -1.29
CA LYS A 451 11.02 17.43 -0.62
C LYS A 451 9.75 17.18 0.23
N SER A 452 9.83 17.62 1.49
CA SER A 452 8.67 17.95 2.32
C SER A 452 7.75 18.95 1.61
N LEU A 453 6.49 19.02 2.03
CA LEU A 453 5.59 20.08 1.57
C LEU A 453 6.28 21.46 1.71
N PRO A 454 6.23 22.33 0.69
CA PRO A 454 6.88 23.65 0.71
C PRO A 454 6.68 24.38 2.03
N SER A 455 7.72 24.98 2.61
CA SER A 455 7.58 25.72 3.87
C SER A 455 6.89 27.06 3.63
N PHE A 456 5.60 27.19 4.00
CA PHE A 456 4.90 28.48 4.00
C PHE A 456 5.12 29.23 5.33
N ARG A 457 5.64 30.46 5.27
CA ARG A 457 5.75 31.37 6.42
C ARG A 457 5.07 32.70 6.08
N THR A 458 3.99 33.04 6.76
CA THR A 458 3.24 34.29 6.52
C THR A 458 3.47 35.34 7.61
N GLY A 459 4.38 35.13 8.56
CA GLY A 459 4.72 36.10 9.62
C GLY A 459 3.59 36.46 10.60
N GLN A 460 2.34 36.07 10.33
CA GLN A 460 1.17 36.32 11.17
C GLN A 460 0.86 35.09 12.04
N LYS A 461 0.48 35.34 13.30
CA LYS A 461 0.13 34.31 14.28
C LYS A 461 -1.39 34.29 14.44
N GLY A 462 -2.09 33.40 13.75
CA GLY A 462 -3.56 33.30 13.85
C GLY A 462 -4.19 32.47 12.73
N TRP A 463 -5.52 32.56 12.64
CA TRP A 463 -6.29 32.11 11.48
C TRP A 463 -6.37 33.24 10.44
N ASP A 464 -6.25 32.89 9.17
CA ASP A 464 -6.39 33.78 8.02
C ASP A 464 -7.23 33.09 6.95
N ASP A 465 -8.08 33.83 6.26
CA ASP A 465 -8.93 33.28 5.20
C ASP A 465 -8.18 33.37 3.86
N ARG A 466 -7.96 32.23 3.22
CA ARG A 466 -7.24 32.14 1.95
C ARG A 466 -8.12 31.54 0.87
N TYR A 467 -8.06 32.14 -0.31
CA TYR A 467 -8.72 31.60 -1.49
C TYR A 467 -7.77 30.68 -2.26
N SER A 468 -8.28 29.49 -2.61
CA SER A 468 -7.68 28.56 -3.56
C SER A 468 -8.70 28.23 -4.63
N VAL A 469 -8.27 28.13 -5.89
CA VAL A 469 -9.17 27.74 -7.00
C VAL A 469 -9.77 26.36 -6.75
N ALA A 470 -9.00 25.45 -6.14
CA ALA A 470 -9.43 24.08 -5.87
C ALA A 470 -10.26 23.92 -4.59
N LEU A 471 -10.05 24.77 -3.57
CA LEU A 471 -10.68 24.62 -2.24
C LEU A 471 -11.68 25.73 -1.90
N GLY A 472 -11.79 26.77 -2.73
CA GLY A 472 -12.55 27.97 -2.41
C GLY A 472 -11.89 28.81 -1.31
N LEU A 473 -12.71 29.56 -0.57
CA LEU A 473 -12.27 30.37 0.56
C LEU A 473 -12.21 29.49 1.83
N ILE A 474 -11.01 29.31 2.37
CA ILE A 474 -10.77 28.43 3.53
C ILE A 474 -10.01 29.15 4.65
N PRO A 475 -10.41 28.95 5.93
CA PRO A 475 -9.65 29.43 7.06
C PRO A 475 -8.44 28.52 7.31
N ILE A 476 -7.23 29.09 7.24
CA ILE A 476 -5.97 28.40 7.48
C ILE A 476 -5.23 28.96 8.69
N GLN A 477 -4.38 28.16 9.33
CA GLN A 477 -3.47 28.63 10.37
C GLN A 477 -1.99 28.47 9.95
N ASP A 478 -1.13 29.37 10.41
CA ASP A 478 0.29 29.40 10.04
C ASP A 478 1.25 28.87 11.11
N HIS A 479 0.73 28.18 12.11
CA HIS A 479 1.50 27.56 13.19
C HIS A 479 2.22 26.28 12.76
N CYS A 480 1.52 25.32 12.17
CA CYS A 480 2.10 24.01 11.83
C CYS A 480 1.37 23.27 10.70
N TYR A 481 1.99 22.24 10.16
CA TYR A 481 1.30 21.21 9.39
C TYR A 481 0.79 20.13 10.34
N PHE A 482 -0.51 19.84 10.31
CA PHE A 482 -1.11 18.88 11.22
C PHE A 482 -1.65 17.67 10.44
N GLY A 483 -1.44 16.46 10.94
CA GLY A 483 -1.94 15.25 10.27
C GLY A 483 -1.13 14.81 9.04
N LEU A 484 0.15 15.17 8.93
CA LEU A 484 1.01 14.79 7.78
C LEU A 484 1.14 13.28 7.60
N GLN A 485 0.96 12.48 8.65
CA GLN A 485 0.96 11.02 8.59
C GLN A 485 -0.15 10.45 7.69
N TYR A 486 -1.19 11.24 7.41
CA TYR A 486 -2.29 10.86 6.52
C TYR A 486 -2.08 11.35 5.09
N ILE A 487 -0.99 12.05 4.82
CA ILE A 487 -0.67 12.52 3.48
C ILE A 487 0.24 11.49 2.82
N VAL A 488 -0.19 11.03 1.65
CA VAL A 488 0.48 10.03 0.83
C VAL A 488 0.93 10.69 -0.45
N ARG A 489 2.20 10.53 -0.81
CA ARG A 489 2.70 10.79 -2.17
C ARG A 489 2.66 9.51 -2.98
N ASP A 490 1.81 9.51 -3.98
CA ASP A 490 1.72 8.46 -4.98
C ASP A 490 2.71 8.77 -6.10
N GLU A 491 3.82 8.04 -6.13
CA GLU A 491 4.91 8.24 -7.10
C GLU A 491 4.49 7.80 -8.51
N LEU A 492 3.63 6.78 -8.60
CA LEU A 492 3.12 6.27 -9.86
C LEU A 492 2.19 7.30 -10.53
N ASN A 493 1.18 7.76 -9.80
CA ASN A 493 0.21 8.71 -10.34
C ASN A 493 0.69 10.17 -10.29
N ARG A 494 1.88 10.42 -9.71
CA ARG A 494 2.44 11.76 -9.44
C ARG A 494 1.44 12.68 -8.74
N GLN A 495 0.76 12.13 -7.73
CA GLN A 495 -0.31 12.78 -6.98
C GLN A 495 -0.03 12.76 -5.48
N THR A 496 -0.40 13.83 -4.79
CA THR A 496 -0.39 13.91 -3.32
C THR A 496 -1.85 13.77 -2.84
N THR A 497 -2.09 12.79 -1.98
CA THR A 497 -3.42 12.42 -1.48
C THR A 497 -3.50 12.56 0.03
N CYS A 498 -4.53 13.23 0.53
CA CYS A 498 -4.89 13.21 1.94
C CYS A 498 -5.85 12.05 2.23
N LEU A 499 -5.43 11.01 2.95
CA LEU A 499 -6.29 9.87 3.29
C LEU A 499 -7.37 10.22 4.34
N CYS A 500 -7.25 11.34 5.04
CA CYS A 500 -8.30 11.83 5.95
C CYS A 500 -9.44 12.53 5.21
N CYS A 501 -9.10 13.29 4.18
CA CYS A 501 -10.02 14.17 3.48
C CYS A 501 -10.31 13.72 2.04
N TYR A 502 -9.67 12.64 1.60
CA TYR A 502 -9.69 12.12 0.23
C TYR A 502 -9.45 13.20 -0.84
N LEU A 503 -8.68 14.24 -0.48
CA LEU A 503 -8.25 15.28 -1.40
C LEU A 503 -7.06 14.76 -2.18
N VAL A 504 -7.19 14.74 -3.51
CA VAL A 504 -6.12 14.37 -4.44
C VAL A 504 -5.70 15.61 -5.21
N CYS A 505 -4.40 15.88 -5.22
CA CYS A 505 -3.82 16.96 -6.02
C CYS A 505 -2.61 16.43 -6.80
N SER A 506 -2.30 17.05 -7.94
CA SER A 506 -1.07 16.73 -8.67
C SER A 506 0.15 17.22 -7.88
N TYR A 507 1.35 16.69 -8.15
CA TYR A 507 2.58 17.24 -7.57
C TYR A 507 2.82 18.72 -7.92
N GLU A 508 2.23 19.22 -9.02
CA GLU A 508 2.33 20.62 -9.41
C GLU A 508 1.48 21.53 -8.51
N ASP A 509 0.46 20.96 -7.87
CA ASP A 509 -0.50 21.63 -6.98
C ASP A 509 -0.22 21.38 -5.49
N ASP A 510 1.02 21.05 -5.11
CA ASP A 510 1.39 20.79 -3.71
C ASP A 510 1.06 21.98 -2.77
N ASP A 511 1.00 23.21 -3.30
CA ASP A 511 0.55 24.39 -2.55
C ASP A 511 -0.90 24.24 -2.07
N VAL A 512 -1.77 23.59 -2.86
CA VAL A 512 -3.15 23.26 -2.46
C VAL A 512 -3.14 22.31 -1.27
N MET A 513 -2.27 21.29 -1.29
CA MET A 513 -2.12 20.38 -0.15
C MET A 513 -1.57 21.12 1.08
N CYS A 514 -0.64 22.06 0.91
CA CYS A 514 -0.11 22.88 2.01
C CYS A 514 -1.21 23.71 2.69
N LEU A 515 -2.09 24.34 1.90
CA LEU A 515 -3.24 25.08 2.41
C LEU A 515 -4.24 24.15 3.09
N HIS A 516 -4.49 22.99 2.48
CA HIS A 516 -5.39 21.96 3.01
C HIS A 516 -4.96 21.47 4.39
N VAL A 517 -3.69 21.06 4.58
CA VAL A 517 -3.23 20.52 5.88
C VAL A 517 -3.18 21.57 7.00
N ARG A 518 -3.32 22.85 6.65
CA ARG A 518 -3.46 23.99 7.57
C ARG A 518 -4.90 24.42 7.78
N SER A 519 -5.84 23.89 7.00
CA SER A 519 -7.23 24.32 7.05
C SER A 519 -7.92 23.81 8.30
N TYR A 520 -8.88 24.60 8.78
CA TYR A 520 -9.68 24.24 9.95
C TYR A 520 -10.40 22.90 9.77
N ASP A 521 -10.90 22.61 8.57
CA ASP A 521 -11.67 21.41 8.27
C ASP A 521 -10.80 20.15 8.33
N HIS A 522 -9.59 20.20 7.75
CA HIS A 522 -8.62 19.11 7.84
C HIS A 522 -8.20 18.86 9.28
N ILE A 523 -7.80 19.91 10.01
CA ILE A 523 -7.36 19.77 11.40
C ILE A 523 -8.48 19.16 12.26
N THR A 524 -9.70 19.64 12.11
CA THR A 524 -10.87 19.09 12.82
C THR A 524 -11.10 17.63 12.46
N ARG A 525 -10.97 17.25 11.18
CA ARG A 525 -11.07 15.86 10.72
C ARG A 525 -10.00 14.97 11.35
N VAL A 526 -8.76 15.44 11.42
CA VAL A 526 -7.67 14.71 12.08
C VAL A 526 -7.97 14.53 13.57
N ILE A 527 -8.54 15.55 14.25
CA ILE A 527 -8.96 15.45 15.66
C ILE A 527 -10.01 14.35 15.87
N HIS A 528 -10.96 14.15 14.94
CA HIS A 528 -11.91 13.04 15.01
C HIS A 528 -11.21 11.67 15.07
N LEU A 529 -10.07 11.52 14.39
CA LEU A 529 -9.32 10.27 14.33
C LEU A 529 -8.43 10.04 15.56
N ILE A 530 -7.85 11.11 16.12
CA ILE A 530 -6.77 10.97 17.10
C ILE A 530 -7.11 11.44 18.52
N ASN A 531 -8.10 12.32 18.72
CA ASN A 531 -8.38 12.90 20.04
C ASN A 531 -9.89 13.14 20.30
N LYS A 532 -10.56 12.08 20.79
CA LYS A 532 -11.99 12.11 21.16
C LYS A 532 -12.30 13.12 22.29
N LYS A 533 -11.36 13.36 23.20
CA LYS A 533 -11.57 14.26 24.35
C LYS A 533 -11.58 15.72 23.90
N LEU A 534 -10.65 16.10 23.04
CA LEU A 534 -10.63 17.42 22.40
C LEU A 534 -11.88 17.64 21.57
N LEU A 535 -12.30 16.63 20.78
CA LEU A 535 -13.55 16.68 20.02
C LEU A 535 -14.76 16.94 20.93
N GLY A 536 -14.84 16.24 22.06
CA GLY A 536 -15.89 16.45 23.06
C GLY A 536 -15.91 17.88 23.61
N THR A 537 -14.74 18.48 23.85
CA THR A 537 -14.61 19.90 24.25
C THR A 537 -15.04 20.85 23.14
N LEU A 538 -14.60 20.61 21.89
CA LEU A 538 -15.00 21.42 20.73
C LEU A 538 -16.52 21.45 20.54
N TRP A 539 -17.20 20.33 20.79
CA TRP A 539 -18.66 20.24 20.70
C TRP A 539 -19.45 20.96 21.81
N LYS A 540 -18.79 21.44 22.87
CA LYS A 540 -19.43 22.31 23.87
C LYS A 540 -19.66 23.73 23.33
N TYR A 541 -18.79 24.16 22.42
CA TYR A 541 -18.85 25.48 21.82
C TYR A 541 -19.77 25.44 20.60
N THR A 542 -20.66 26.43 20.47
CA THR A 542 -21.51 26.60 19.28
C THR A 542 -20.85 27.54 18.28
N ASP A 543 -20.12 28.55 18.76
CA ASP A 543 -19.41 29.53 17.96
C ASP A 543 -18.13 28.96 17.31
N VAL A 544 -17.96 29.25 16.03
CA VAL A 544 -16.82 28.77 15.22
C VAL A 544 -15.52 29.46 15.64
N ASP A 545 -15.56 30.73 16.00
CA ASP A 545 -14.34 31.46 16.40
C ASP A 545 -13.80 30.97 17.74
N GLN A 546 -14.68 30.61 18.69
CA GLN A 546 -14.28 29.92 19.92
C GLN A 546 -13.63 28.56 19.65
N LYS A 547 -14.18 27.75 18.73
CA LYS A 547 -13.57 26.47 18.34
C LYS A 547 -12.21 26.68 17.68
N LYS A 548 -12.11 27.62 16.74
CA LYS A 548 -10.86 28.01 16.08
C LYS A 548 -9.80 28.43 17.10
N ASN A 549 -10.17 29.23 18.10
CA ASN A 549 -9.24 29.63 19.18
C ASN A 549 -8.79 28.45 20.04
N LEU A 550 -9.72 27.53 20.37
CA LEU A 550 -9.41 26.32 21.13
C LEU A 550 -8.47 25.38 20.36
N VAL A 551 -8.73 25.17 19.07
CA VAL A 551 -7.84 24.40 18.18
C VAL A 551 -6.47 25.04 18.12
N MET A 552 -6.37 26.38 18.00
CA MET A 552 -5.08 27.05 18.01
C MET A 552 -4.35 26.93 19.33
N ASP A 553 -5.04 26.98 20.46
CA ASP A 553 -4.44 26.73 21.77
C ASP A 553 -3.93 25.29 21.87
N TYR A 554 -4.71 24.32 21.42
CA TYR A 554 -4.27 22.92 21.34
C TYR A 554 -3.02 22.76 20.46
N LEU A 555 -3.04 23.26 19.22
CA LEU A 555 -1.91 23.13 18.29
C LEU A 555 -0.62 23.75 18.86
N LYS A 556 -0.72 24.88 19.57
CA LYS A 556 0.42 25.53 20.24
C LYS A 556 1.03 24.71 21.37
N HIS A 557 0.28 23.76 21.93
CA HIS A 557 0.65 23.05 23.17
C HIS A 557 0.74 21.52 23.00
N CYS A 558 0.24 20.98 21.90
CA CYS A 558 0.28 19.56 21.60
C CYS A 558 1.73 19.08 21.36
N LYS A 559 2.10 17.94 21.96
CA LYS A 559 3.41 17.30 21.75
C LYS A 559 3.38 16.10 20.79
N LEU A 560 2.24 15.83 20.15
CA LEU A 560 2.22 14.82 19.09
C LEU A 560 3.34 15.18 18.11
N ASP A 561 4.18 14.20 17.81
CA ASP A 561 5.45 14.33 17.09
C ASP A 561 5.23 15.01 15.72
N MET A 562 5.14 16.34 15.72
CA MET A 562 5.10 17.17 14.51
C MET A 562 6.48 17.21 13.83
N SER A 563 7.48 16.59 14.46
CA SER A 563 8.86 16.41 14.02
C SER A 563 8.99 15.51 12.78
N ILE A 564 7.98 14.68 12.50
CA ILE A 564 7.95 13.84 11.31
C ILE A 564 7.20 14.59 10.21
N GLN A 565 7.87 15.55 9.56
CA GLN A 565 7.42 16.15 8.29
C GLN A 565 7.51 15.15 7.12
N ARG A 566 7.14 13.89 7.34
CA ARG A 566 7.23 12.84 6.32
C ARG A 566 5.86 12.50 5.83
N LEU A 567 5.75 12.59 4.52
CA LEU A 567 4.63 12.07 3.77
C LEU A 567 4.89 10.58 3.61
N SER A 568 3.84 9.77 3.77
CA SER A 568 3.91 8.37 3.39
C SER A 568 4.13 8.31 1.87
N ILE A 569 4.97 7.40 1.39
CA ILE A 569 5.19 7.25 -0.06
C ILE A 569 4.56 5.96 -0.51
N TYR A 570 3.70 6.07 -1.50
CA TYR A 570 3.11 4.96 -2.22
C TYR A 570 3.91 4.76 -3.51
N ASP A 571 4.69 3.67 -3.53
CA ASP A 571 5.55 3.29 -4.65
C ASP A 571 5.51 1.76 -4.75
N PRO A 572 4.55 1.21 -5.52
CA PRO A 572 4.37 -0.23 -5.66
C PRO A 572 5.62 -0.93 -6.18
N VAL A 573 6.35 -0.31 -7.12
CA VAL A 573 7.58 -0.86 -7.71
C VAL A 573 8.66 -1.01 -6.63
N MET A 574 8.93 0.05 -5.85
CA MET A 574 9.91 0.00 -4.77
C MET A 574 9.48 -0.93 -3.63
N ALA A 575 8.17 -1.03 -3.36
CA ALA A 575 7.66 -1.97 -2.37
C ALA A 575 7.98 -3.41 -2.78
N CYS A 576 7.88 -3.71 -4.08
CA CYS A 576 8.21 -5.02 -4.65
C CYS A 576 9.68 -5.34 -4.45
N THR A 577 10.56 -4.41 -4.90
CA THR A 577 12.00 -4.56 -4.72
C THR A 577 12.35 -4.77 -3.24
N SER A 578 11.71 -4.02 -2.34
CA SER A 578 11.93 -4.13 -0.89
C SER A 578 11.44 -5.45 -0.28
N ASN A 579 10.37 -6.03 -0.82
CA ASN A 579 9.85 -7.33 -0.40
C ASN A 579 10.76 -8.49 -0.84
N CYS A 580 11.40 -8.36 -2.00
CA CYS A 580 12.39 -9.32 -2.48
C CYS A 580 13.68 -9.35 -1.65
N PHE A 581 13.94 -8.33 -0.81
CA PHE A 581 15.11 -8.31 0.09
C PHE A 581 15.04 -9.37 1.19
N GLY A 582 13.85 -9.93 1.45
CA GLY A 582 13.64 -10.98 2.46
C GLY A 582 12.81 -10.53 3.65
N THR A 583 12.94 -11.26 4.75
CA THR A 583 12.12 -11.09 5.95
C THR A 583 12.97 -11.14 7.20
N VAL A 584 12.54 -10.45 8.25
CA VAL A 584 13.20 -10.48 9.57
C VAL A 584 12.24 -10.99 10.65
N PRO A 585 12.72 -11.77 11.63
CA PRO A 585 11.88 -12.20 12.75
C PRO A 585 11.32 -11.00 13.51
N ARG A 586 10.01 -11.01 13.81
CA ARG A 586 9.35 -9.95 14.60
C ARG A 586 10.04 -9.70 15.94
N LEU A 587 10.65 -10.75 16.52
CA LEU A 587 11.41 -10.67 17.76
C LEU A 587 12.59 -9.68 17.66
N LEU A 588 13.28 -9.62 16.52
CA LEU A 588 14.40 -8.68 16.34
C LEU A 588 13.94 -7.22 16.46
N LEU A 589 12.77 -6.90 15.91
CA LEU A 589 12.17 -5.57 16.00
C LEU A 589 11.84 -5.20 17.45
N GLN A 590 11.40 -6.18 18.26
CA GLN A 590 11.16 -5.98 19.68
C GLN A 590 12.45 -5.77 20.47
N LEU A 591 13.50 -6.54 20.16
CA LEU A 591 14.81 -6.42 20.81
C LEU A 591 15.52 -5.10 20.49
N ALA A 592 15.30 -4.53 19.30
CA ALA A 592 15.87 -3.24 18.91
C ALA A 592 15.45 -2.11 19.86
N ALA A 593 14.25 -2.20 20.46
CA ALA A 593 13.75 -1.24 21.45
C ALA A 593 14.31 -1.44 22.87
N ILE A 594 15.09 -2.51 23.10
CA ILE A 594 15.63 -2.89 24.42
C ILE A 594 17.12 -2.54 24.48
N PRO A 595 17.63 -2.03 25.63
CA PRO A 595 19.05 -1.76 25.82
C PRO A 595 19.91 -3.01 25.57
N PRO A 596 21.07 -2.90 24.88
CA PRO A 596 21.92 -4.03 24.51
C PRO A 596 22.22 -4.98 25.68
N GLU A 597 22.47 -4.45 26.87
CA GLU A 597 22.77 -5.19 28.10
C GLU A 597 21.60 -6.01 28.66
N LEU A 598 20.36 -5.67 28.31
CA LEU A 598 19.15 -6.37 28.81
C LEU A 598 18.57 -7.37 27.80
N ARG A 599 19.01 -7.33 26.53
CA ARG A 599 18.42 -8.14 25.45
C ARG A 599 18.49 -9.64 25.72
N GLN A 600 19.60 -10.13 26.27
CA GLN A 600 19.76 -11.56 26.56
C GLN A 600 18.77 -12.06 27.63
N SER A 601 18.54 -11.27 28.68
CA SER A 601 17.52 -11.58 29.69
C SER A 601 16.09 -11.45 29.16
N SER A 602 15.84 -10.49 28.26
CA SER A 602 14.54 -10.30 27.63
C SER A 602 14.20 -11.42 26.64
N LEU A 603 15.19 -11.93 25.90
CA LEU A 603 15.01 -13.07 24.98
C LEU A 603 14.43 -14.29 25.70
N LEU A 604 15.02 -14.66 26.85
CA LEU A 604 14.57 -15.79 27.69
C LEU A 604 13.14 -15.62 28.21
N SER A 605 12.70 -14.37 28.42
CA SER A 605 11.32 -14.07 28.85
C SER A 605 10.29 -14.03 27.72
N ILE A 606 10.75 -13.90 26.47
CA ILE A 606 9.90 -13.84 25.28
C ILE A 606 9.73 -15.24 24.67
N GLU A 607 10.77 -16.07 24.69
CA GLU A 607 10.73 -17.49 24.26
C GLU A 607 9.77 -18.36 25.09
N SER A 608 9.42 -17.95 26.32
CA SER A 608 8.44 -18.66 27.16
C SER A 608 6.99 -18.44 26.71
N ARG A 609 6.73 -17.61 25.68
CA ARG A 609 5.41 -17.46 25.06
C ARG A 609 5.39 -18.31 23.78
N PRO A 610 4.28 -19.02 23.48
CA PRO A 610 4.15 -19.75 22.22
C PRO A 610 3.96 -18.74 21.09
N ASN A 611 5.03 -18.06 20.70
CA ASN A 611 5.05 -17.23 19.51
C ASN A 611 5.46 -18.14 18.36
N GLU A 612 4.49 -18.40 17.50
CA GLU A 612 4.74 -18.71 16.11
C GLU A 612 5.86 -17.79 15.57
N ASP A 613 6.92 -18.34 14.95
CA ASP A 613 7.99 -17.58 14.29
C ASP A 613 7.43 -16.68 13.18
N ILE A 614 6.88 -15.52 13.55
CA ILE A 614 6.28 -14.58 12.62
C ILE A 614 7.43 -13.76 12.04
N ASN A 615 7.83 -14.11 10.83
CA ASN A 615 8.70 -13.29 10.01
C ASN A 615 7.91 -12.10 9.45
N VAL A 616 8.56 -10.95 9.41
CA VAL A 616 8.00 -9.69 8.90
C VAL A 616 8.76 -9.30 7.64
N PRO A 617 8.07 -9.02 6.52
CA PRO A 617 8.69 -8.45 5.33
C PRO A 617 9.51 -7.18 5.63
N LEU A 618 10.67 -7.06 4.99
CA LEU A 618 11.59 -5.94 5.26
C LEU A 618 10.99 -4.57 4.94
N ASN A 619 10.11 -4.46 3.93
CA ASN A 619 9.41 -3.20 3.62
C ASN A 619 8.60 -2.64 4.82
N ILE A 620 7.99 -3.52 5.62
CA ILE A 620 7.23 -3.18 6.83
C ILE A 620 8.20 -2.89 7.98
N ALA A 621 9.27 -3.69 8.10
CA ALA A 621 10.29 -3.49 9.11
C ALA A 621 11.00 -2.12 8.99
N PHE A 622 11.38 -1.71 7.77
CA PHE A 622 11.99 -0.41 7.50
C PHE A 622 11.12 0.76 7.97
N ARG A 623 9.82 0.73 7.63
CA ARG A 623 8.85 1.74 8.09
C ARG A 623 8.71 1.76 9.60
N SER A 624 8.61 0.58 10.21
CA SER A 624 8.44 0.44 11.67
C SER A 624 9.66 0.95 12.45
N CYS A 625 10.84 0.91 11.84
CA CYS A 625 12.11 1.32 12.45
C CYS A 625 12.66 2.65 11.92
N ASN A 626 11.87 3.42 11.15
CA ASN A 626 12.27 4.71 10.57
C ASN A 626 13.60 4.64 9.78
N VAL A 627 13.75 3.61 8.95
CA VAL A 627 14.90 3.41 8.05
C VAL A 627 14.46 3.65 6.61
N GLU A 628 15.04 4.63 5.93
CA GLU A 628 14.72 4.99 4.55
C GLU A 628 15.67 4.36 3.55
N ILE A 629 15.17 4.00 2.37
CA ILE A 629 15.94 3.69 1.17
C ILE A 629 16.23 5.01 0.44
N LYS A 630 17.52 5.33 0.27
CA LYS A 630 18.02 6.55 -0.37
C LYS A 630 18.47 6.32 -1.82
N GLY A 631 18.84 5.10 -2.17
CA GLY A 631 19.33 4.77 -3.51
C GLY A 631 19.48 3.28 -3.75
N LEU A 632 19.34 2.90 -5.02
CA LEU A 632 19.65 1.59 -5.56
C LEU A 632 20.72 1.81 -6.64
N GLU A 633 21.94 1.33 -6.41
CA GLU A 633 23.08 1.47 -7.31
C GLU A 633 23.60 0.09 -7.73
N SER A 634 23.35 -0.34 -8.97
CA SER A 634 23.76 -1.62 -9.60
C SER A 634 23.53 -2.89 -8.75
N ASP A 635 24.30 -3.09 -7.67
CA ASP A 635 24.20 -4.23 -6.74
C ASP A 635 24.04 -3.83 -5.25
N LEU A 636 23.91 -2.54 -4.96
CA LEU A 636 24.04 -1.97 -3.63
C LEU A 636 22.81 -1.11 -3.27
N VAL A 637 22.30 -1.32 -2.06
CA VAL A 637 21.18 -0.56 -1.49
C VAL A 637 21.72 0.38 -0.43
N ILE A 638 21.32 1.65 -0.53
CA ILE A 638 21.74 2.70 0.39
C ILE A 638 20.57 3.04 1.30
N PHE A 639 20.78 2.88 2.60
CA PHE A 639 19.80 3.16 3.64
C PHE A 639 20.17 4.39 4.45
N PHE A 640 19.18 4.99 5.10
CA PHE A 640 19.35 6.05 6.10
C PHE A 640 18.44 5.77 7.30
N CYS A 641 19.03 5.47 8.45
CA CYS A 641 18.31 5.34 9.69
C CYS A 641 18.13 6.70 10.35
N GLN A 642 16.89 7.04 10.65
CA GLN A 642 16.51 8.36 11.17
C GLN A 642 16.55 8.40 12.69
N GLU A 643 16.37 7.26 13.35
CA GLU A 643 16.55 7.13 14.79
C GLU A 643 17.98 7.48 15.22
N CYS A 644 18.98 7.14 14.39
CA CYS A 644 20.38 7.42 14.66
C CYS A 644 21.01 8.46 13.71
N ASN A 645 20.27 9.00 12.73
CA ASN A 645 20.78 9.91 11.70
C ASN A 645 22.06 9.39 11.01
N GLN A 646 22.10 8.12 10.62
CA GLN A 646 23.22 7.52 9.89
C GLN A 646 22.75 6.75 8.67
N ALA A 647 23.43 6.98 7.55
CA ALA A 647 23.34 6.12 6.38
C ALA A 647 24.27 4.91 6.47
N PHE A 648 23.87 3.82 5.84
CA PHE A 648 24.63 2.57 5.72
C PHE A 648 24.30 1.91 4.37
N SER A 649 25.15 1.02 3.88
CA SER A 649 24.88 0.34 2.61
C SER A 649 25.23 -1.14 2.63
N CYS A 650 24.57 -1.91 1.76
CA CYS A 650 24.86 -3.34 1.60
C CYS A 650 24.45 -3.86 0.23
N SER A 651 24.95 -5.04 -0.14
CA SER A 651 24.50 -5.76 -1.33
C SER A 651 23.05 -6.23 -1.19
N PHE A 652 22.32 -6.33 -2.31
CA PHE A 652 20.93 -6.83 -2.33
C PHE A 652 20.71 -8.14 -1.58
N GLU A 653 21.66 -9.08 -1.68
CA GLU A 653 21.57 -10.41 -1.05
C GLU A 653 21.73 -10.40 0.49
N LYS A 654 22.15 -9.28 1.08
CA LYS A 654 22.51 -9.19 2.52
C LYS A 654 21.72 -8.14 3.28
N VAL A 655 20.62 -7.65 2.69
CA VAL A 655 19.85 -6.54 3.25
C VAL A 655 19.26 -6.90 4.61
N ASP A 656 18.68 -8.10 4.76
CA ASP A 656 18.13 -8.61 6.00
C ASP A 656 19.16 -8.66 7.15
N VAL A 657 20.36 -9.18 6.85
CA VAL A 657 21.47 -9.28 7.79
C VAL A 657 21.97 -7.89 8.17
N CYS A 658 22.25 -7.03 7.18
CA CYS A 658 22.78 -5.69 7.43
C CYS A 658 21.80 -4.83 8.23
N PHE A 659 20.50 -4.92 7.92
CA PHE A 659 19.46 -4.24 8.67
C PHE A 659 19.40 -4.70 10.13
N ALA A 660 19.44 -6.01 10.38
CA ALA A 660 19.45 -6.56 11.73
C ALA A 660 20.71 -6.14 12.51
N GLU A 661 21.89 -6.23 11.88
CA GLU A 661 23.16 -5.81 12.47
C GLU A 661 23.16 -4.32 12.83
N HIS A 662 22.63 -3.46 11.95
CA HIS A 662 22.50 -2.03 12.20
C HIS A 662 21.64 -1.75 13.44
N LEU A 663 20.40 -2.27 13.46
CA LEU A 663 19.44 -2.02 14.54
C LEU A 663 19.94 -2.54 15.89
N LEU A 664 20.60 -3.70 15.91
CA LEU A 664 21.10 -4.31 17.14
C LEU A 664 22.48 -3.78 17.53
N SER A 665 23.14 -2.97 16.70
CA SER A 665 24.46 -2.44 17.03
C SER A 665 24.43 -1.56 18.30
N PRO A 666 25.43 -1.70 19.20
CA PRO A 666 25.56 -0.79 20.34
C PRO A 666 25.69 0.69 19.93
N SER A 667 26.28 0.95 18.76
CA SER A 667 26.42 2.30 18.19
C SER A 667 25.08 2.92 17.80
N HIS A 668 24.19 2.14 17.18
CA HIS A 668 22.84 2.61 16.87
C HIS A 668 22.11 2.99 18.15
N TRP A 669 22.10 2.10 19.16
CA TRP A 669 21.43 2.33 20.44
C TRP A 669 21.97 3.58 21.16
N ALA A 670 23.30 3.68 21.31
CA ALA A 670 23.93 4.81 22.01
C ALA A 670 23.58 6.15 21.36
N ARG A 671 23.53 6.19 20.03
CA ARG A 671 23.23 7.40 19.26
C ARG A 671 21.76 7.76 19.28
N GLN A 672 20.88 6.76 19.13
CA GLN A 672 19.45 6.94 19.29
C GLN A 672 19.13 7.48 20.69
N LEU A 673 19.75 6.93 21.73
CA LEU A 673 19.59 7.40 23.10
C LEU A 673 20.08 8.85 23.26
N ALA A 674 21.24 9.19 22.69
CA ALA A 674 21.78 10.55 22.75
C ALA A 674 20.86 11.60 22.08
N LEU A 675 20.25 11.23 20.95
CA LEU A 675 19.25 12.06 20.25
C LEU A 675 17.93 12.15 21.04
N LYS A 676 17.43 11.03 21.57
CA LYS A 676 16.18 10.97 22.36
C LYS A 676 16.28 11.67 23.72
N GLN A 677 17.43 11.65 24.39
CA GLN A 677 17.65 12.32 25.67
C GLN A 677 17.79 13.84 25.54
N ASN A 678 18.05 14.33 24.33
CA ASN A 678 18.17 15.74 24.03
C ASN A 678 17.11 16.16 22.99
N PRO A 679 15.81 15.84 23.20
CA PRO A 679 14.82 16.09 22.19
C PRO A 679 14.72 17.61 21.99
N PHE A 680 14.84 18.03 20.74
CA PHE A 680 14.37 19.33 20.34
C PHE A 680 12.85 19.28 20.39
N ASP A 681 12.29 19.88 21.43
CA ASP A 681 10.86 20.13 21.46
C ASP A 681 10.63 21.31 20.49
N GLU A 682 10.54 21.02 19.18
CA GLU A 682 10.19 22.00 18.14
C GLU A 682 8.88 22.71 18.46
N ASN A 683 8.02 22.06 19.27
CA ASN A 683 6.75 22.59 19.77
C ASN A 683 6.97 23.58 20.94
N LYS A 684 8.13 23.58 21.61
CA LYS A 684 8.53 24.63 22.57
C LYS A 684 9.35 25.72 21.90
N ARG A 685 8.60 26.50 21.11
CA ARG A 685 8.92 27.86 20.64
C ARG A 685 10.34 27.99 20.12
N ILE A 686 10.54 27.50 18.89
CA ILE A 686 11.49 28.11 17.97
C ILE A 686 11.11 29.59 17.87
N TYR A 687 11.96 30.46 18.41
CA TYR A 687 11.90 31.83 17.97
C TYR A 687 12.59 31.84 16.60
N ASN A 688 11.97 32.48 15.60
CA ASN A 688 12.66 32.85 14.35
C ASN A 688 13.70 33.95 14.65
N LEU A 689 14.53 33.72 15.65
CA LEU A 689 15.67 34.52 16.03
C LEU A 689 16.88 33.68 15.67
N SER A 690 17.68 34.21 14.76
CA SER A 690 18.99 33.69 14.46
C SER A 690 19.86 33.85 15.70
N SER A 691 20.63 32.82 16.03
CA SER A 691 21.63 32.91 17.08
C SER A 691 22.63 34.03 16.80
N SER A 692 23.12 34.68 17.86
CA SER A 692 24.27 35.57 17.75
C SER A 692 25.60 34.81 17.57
N PHE A 693 25.59 33.48 17.60
CA PHE A 693 26.76 32.67 17.30
C PHE A 693 27.00 32.61 15.79
N GLU A 694 28.10 33.21 15.37
CA GLU A 694 28.55 33.17 13.99
C GLU A 694 29.89 32.43 13.88
N VAL A 695 30.08 31.77 12.74
CA VAL A 695 31.33 31.10 12.39
C VAL A 695 32.09 31.96 11.39
N SER A 696 33.38 32.14 11.63
CA SER A 696 34.25 32.87 10.72
C SER A 696 34.53 32.03 9.46
N ARG A 697 34.42 32.63 8.27
CA ARG A 697 34.80 31.99 7.01
C ARG A 697 36.33 31.96 6.88
N PHE A 698 36.88 30.86 6.39
CA PHE A 698 38.29 30.80 6.05
C PHE A 698 38.54 31.58 4.76
N GLN A 699 39.46 32.54 4.82
CA GLN A 699 39.83 33.33 3.63
C GLN A 699 40.69 32.47 2.71
N GLN A 700 40.15 32.16 1.53
CA GLN A 700 40.85 31.38 0.52
C GLN A 700 42.01 32.20 -0.05
N PRO A 701 43.25 31.68 -0.05
CA PRO A 701 44.41 32.42 -0.53
C PRO A 701 44.42 32.59 -2.07
N ASN A 702 43.64 31.78 -2.81
CA ASN A 702 43.54 31.85 -4.27
C ASN A 702 42.17 31.35 -4.76
N GLU A 703 41.50 32.10 -5.63
CA GLU A 703 40.19 31.75 -6.18
C GLU A 703 40.22 30.51 -7.10
N LYS A 704 41.34 30.26 -7.80
CA LYS A 704 41.52 29.12 -8.71
C LYS A 704 42.00 27.83 -8.03
N LYS A 705 42.56 27.92 -6.82
CA LYS A 705 43.08 26.78 -6.05
C LYS A 705 42.61 26.88 -4.60
N LYS A 706 41.35 26.49 -4.39
CA LYS A 706 40.71 26.52 -3.07
C LYS A 706 41.28 25.42 -2.18
N ILE A 707 41.59 25.77 -0.94
CA ILE A 707 42.01 24.86 0.11
C ILE A 707 40.76 24.26 0.75
N THR A 708 40.66 22.93 0.72
CA THR A 708 39.52 22.22 1.33
C THR A 708 39.77 21.79 2.76
N TRP A 709 40.99 21.35 3.05
CA TRP A 709 41.44 20.91 4.38
C TRP A 709 42.71 21.64 4.76
N LYS A 710 42.77 22.12 6.00
CA LYS A 710 43.93 22.80 6.58
C LYS A 710 44.42 22.04 7.80
N TRP A 711 45.72 21.80 7.89
CA TRP A 711 46.30 21.21 9.10
C TRP A 711 46.33 22.23 10.24
N ASN A 712 45.86 21.82 11.42
CA ASN A 712 45.90 22.60 12.64
C ASN A 712 46.97 22.00 13.59
N GLU A 713 48.10 22.70 13.71
CA GLU A 713 49.23 22.27 14.53
C GLU A 713 48.88 22.07 16.01
N ALA A 714 48.05 22.96 16.57
CA ALA A 714 47.69 22.93 17.98
C ALA A 714 46.88 21.69 18.35
N ARG A 715 46.10 21.16 17.39
CA ARG A 715 45.25 19.98 17.57
C ARG A 715 45.79 18.72 16.94
N LYS A 716 46.85 18.83 16.13
CA LYS A 716 47.41 17.74 15.33
C LYS A 716 46.33 17.05 14.48
N ALA A 717 45.47 17.84 13.84
CA ALA A 717 44.35 17.34 13.03
C ALA A 717 44.08 18.23 11.82
N TYR A 718 43.46 17.66 10.77
CA TYR A 718 42.96 18.44 9.63
C TYR A 718 41.57 19.01 9.92
N GLU A 719 41.40 20.30 9.66
CA GLU A 719 40.13 21.03 9.72
C GLU A 719 39.60 21.29 8.31
N PHE A 720 38.30 21.07 8.13
CA PHE A 720 37.59 21.42 6.90
C PHE A 720 37.36 22.93 6.85
N VAL A 721 37.83 23.58 5.79
CA VAL A 721 37.83 25.05 5.66
C VAL A 721 37.21 25.55 4.35
N TYR A 722 36.68 24.65 3.53
CA TYR A 722 36.10 24.99 2.24
C TYR A 722 34.77 25.74 2.35
N ALA A 723 33.89 25.27 3.24
CA ALA A 723 32.56 25.80 3.46
C ALA A 723 32.15 25.60 4.93
N GLN A 724 31.10 26.29 5.36
CA GLN A 724 30.47 26.10 6.67
C GLN A 724 29.27 25.18 6.47
N LEU A 725 29.43 23.91 6.80
CA LEU A 725 28.40 22.89 6.57
C LEU A 725 27.72 22.54 7.90
N GLY A 726 26.43 22.21 7.85
CA GLY A 726 25.67 21.68 8.98
C GLY A 726 25.41 22.69 10.10
N LEU A 727 25.39 24.00 9.79
CA LEU A 727 25.04 25.02 10.78
C LEU A 727 23.54 25.01 11.09
N GLY A 728 22.70 24.67 10.11
CA GLY A 728 21.26 24.48 10.31
C GLY A 728 20.94 23.28 11.20
N ASP A 729 21.88 22.34 11.36
CA ASP A 729 21.78 21.19 12.24
C ASP A 729 22.27 21.48 13.68
N VAL A 730 22.81 22.68 13.92
CA VAL A 730 23.20 23.16 15.24
C VAL A 730 22.12 24.09 15.76
N HIS A 731 21.73 23.86 17.00
CA HIS A 731 20.65 24.58 17.64
C HIS A 731 21.10 25.15 18.97
N GLU A 732 20.75 26.40 19.23
CA GLU A 732 21.01 27.04 20.51
C GLU A 732 19.86 26.75 21.47
N ARG A 733 20.13 26.06 22.59
CA ARG A 733 19.12 25.79 23.61
C ARG A 733 19.25 26.80 24.75
N ARG A 734 18.15 27.49 25.06
CA ARG A 734 18.04 28.43 26.18
C ARG A 734 17.05 27.90 27.21
N ASN A 735 17.38 27.99 28.50
CA ASN A 735 16.49 27.60 29.59
C ASN A 735 16.09 26.10 29.63
N PHE A 736 16.83 25.22 28.93
CA PHE A 736 16.63 23.77 28.94
C PHE A 736 17.07 23.12 30.26
N SER A 737 18.28 23.42 30.71
CA SER A 737 18.93 22.83 31.89
C SER A 737 19.43 23.88 32.88
N SER A 738 18.79 25.06 32.92
CA SER A 738 19.23 26.28 33.62
C SER A 738 20.49 26.99 33.07
N LYS A 739 21.07 26.49 31.97
CA LYS A 739 22.18 27.13 31.24
C LYS A 739 21.91 27.16 29.72
N ARG A 740 22.59 28.09 29.02
CA ARG A 740 22.62 28.19 27.55
C ARG A 740 23.69 27.26 27.00
N ASP A 741 23.36 26.45 26.00
CA ASP A 741 24.31 25.59 25.29
C ASP A 741 23.99 25.50 23.79
N LEU A 742 24.85 24.82 23.04
CA LEU A 742 24.64 24.50 21.63
C LEU A 742 24.52 22.98 21.51
N TYR A 743 23.53 22.47 20.80
CA TYR A 743 23.37 21.04 20.57
C TYR A 743 23.36 20.77 19.07
N CYS A 744 24.19 19.82 18.63
CA CYS A 744 24.33 19.45 17.22
C CYS A 744 23.59 18.14 16.95
N THR A 745 22.53 18.19 16.13
CA THR A 745 21.74 17.00 15.74
C THR A 745 22.53 16.02 14.88
N LEU A 746 23.49 16.53 14.08
CA LEU A 746 24.36 15.69 13.25
C LEU A 746 25.31 14.85 14.09
N CYS A 747 25.86 15.40 15.17
CA CYS A 747 26.84 14.69 15.98
C CYS A 747 26.22 14.04 17.23
N ALA A 748 24.99 14.41 17.57
CA ALA A 748 24.33 14.06 18.83
C ALA A 748 25.13 14.50 20.07
N GLU A 749 25.78 15.66 20.00
CA GLU A 749 26.68 16.18 21.05
C GLU A 749 26.29 17.59 21.51
N THR A 750 26.41 17.83 22.83
CA THR A 750 26.25 19.16 23.44
C THR A 750 27.59 19.86 23.54
N LEU A 751 27.64 21.09 23.05
CA LEU A 751 28.80 21.99 23.05
C LEU A 751 28.53 23.15 24.01
N LYS A 752 29.57 23.73 24.61
CA LYS A 752 29.36 24.96 25.38
C LYS A 752 29.04 26.09 24.42
N ALA A 753 28.25 27.05 24.90
CA ALA A 753 27.88 28.24 24.16
C ALA A 753 29.09 29.18 23.97
N SER A 754 30.00 28.82 23.07
CA SER A 754 31.26 29.50 22.77
C SER A 754 31.55 29.44 21.28
N LYS A 755 31.94 30.58 20.69
CA LYS A 755 32.33 30.66 19.28
C LYS A 755 33.47 29.70 18.94
N ILE A 756 34.48 29.58 19.81
CA ILE A 756 35.66 28.73 19.56
C ILE A 756 35.28 27.24 19.53
N GLU A 757 34.39 26.80 20.43
CA GLU A 757 33.94 25.41 20.46
C GLU A 757 33.06 25.08 19.25
N LEU A 758 32.17 26.00 18.86
CA LEU A 758 31.35 25.86 17.66
C LEU A 758 32.21 25.77 16.39
N GLU A 759 33.14 26.72 16.18
CA GLU A 759 34.01 26.72 14.99
C GLU A 759 34.87 25.46 14.90
N HIS A 760 35.35 24.95 16.04
CA HIS A 760 36.07 23.68 16.08
C HIS A 760 35.18 22.53 15.63
N HIS A 761 33.99 22.42 16.24
CA HIS A 761 33.10 21.32 16.01
C HIS A 761 32.73 21.17 14.54
N ILE A 762 32.24 22.23 13.91
CA ILE A 762 31.77 22.18 12.51
C ILE A 762 32.89 21.95 11.49
N ARG A 763 34.14 22.30 11.83
CA ARG A 763 35.31 22.08 10.96
C ARG A 763 35.95 20.70 11.20
N SER A 764 35.51 19.96 12.21
CA SER A 764 36.07 18.66 12.56
C SER A 764 35.74 17.61 11.51
N PHE A 765 36.63 16.62 11.37
CA PHE A 765 36.39 15.48 10.50
C PHE A 765 35.10 14.73 10.86
N THR A 766 34.82 14.56 12.16
CA THR A 766 33.62 13.89 12.69
C THR A 766 32.33 14.58 12.25
N HIS A 767 32.29 15.92 12.33
CA HIS A 767 31.12 16.67 11.88
C HIS A 767 30.89 16.51 10.38
N ILE A 768 31.94 16.63 9.56
CA ILE A 768 31.84 16.46 8.11
C ILE A 768 31.45 15.03 7.73
N PHE A 769 31.96 14.03 8.47
CA PHE A 769 31.56 12.63 8.31
C PHE A 769 30.04 12.48 8.51
N TYR A 770 29.47 12.98 9.61
CA TYR A 770 28.03 12.89 9.85
C TYR A 770 27.20 13.76 8.90
N TYR A 771 27.73 14.91 8.47
CA TYR A 771 27.11 15.73 7.43
C TYR A 771 26.94 14.93 6.12
N VAL A 772 27.97 14.18 5.71
CA VAL A 772 27.89 13.30 4.52
C VAL A 772 26.87 12.18 4.72
N HIS A 773 26.82 11.53 5.89
CA HIS A 773 25.78 10.51 6.17
C HIS A 773 24.35 11.05 6.03
N LYS A 774 24.07 12.27 6.51
CA LYS A 774 22.72 12.86 6.47
C LYS A 774 22.38 13.45 5.10
N HIS A 775 23.27 14.26 4.54
CA HIS A 775 22.97 15.12 3.40
C HIS A 775 23.50 14.58 2.07
N ARG A 776 24.42 13.61 2.10
CA ARG A 776 25.02 12.97 0.90
C ARG A 776 25.08 11.43 1.03
N PRO A 777 23.95 10.76 1.33
CA PRO A 777 23.92 9.32 1.60
C PRO A 777 24.46 8.47 0.44
N GLN A 778 24.34 8.93 -0.82
CA GLN A 778 24.91 8.23 -1.99
C GLN A 778 26.43 8.02 -1.90
N THR A 779 27.15 8.80 -1.10
CA THR A 779 28.61 8.66 -0.93
C THR A 779 28.99 7.53 0.05
N ILE A 780 28.02 6.92 0.75
CA ILE A 780 28.31 5.98 1.83
C ILE A 780 28.86 4.65 1.35
N GLY A 781 28.40 4.13 0.20
CA GLY A 781 28.98 2.91 -0.38
C GLY A 781 30.49 3.04 -0.64
N ASP A 782 30.91 4.15 -1.26
CA ASP A 782 32.33 4.49 -1.47
C ASP A 782 33.09 4.63 -0.15
N LEU A 783 32.47 5.24 0.87
CA LEU A 783 33.09 5.49 2.16
C LEU A 783 33.32 4.19 2.94
N GLU A 784 32.32 3.31 3.00
CA GLU A 784 32.40 2.00 3.64
C GLU A 784 33.45 1.12 2.96
N ALA A 785 33.47 1.10 1.62
CA ALA A 785 34.49 0.40 0.84
C ALA A 785 35.91 0.90 1.15
N MET A 786 36.10 2.21 1.38
CA MET A 786 37.40 2.75 1.79
C MET A 786 37.79 2.38 3.22
N LEU A 787 36.84 2.31 4.15
CA LEU A 787 37.10 1.95 5.55
C LEU A 787 37.54 0.49 5.69
N LEU A 788 37.00 -0.40 4.85
CA LEU A 788 37.30 -1.84 4.85
C LEU A 788 38.65 -2.21 4.23
N LYS A 789 39.28 -1.34 3.43
CA LYS A 789 40.61 -1.62 2.84
C LYS A 789 41.68 -1.76 3.92
N GLU A 790 42.61 -2.69 3.76
CA GLU A 790 43.79 -2.80 4.64
C GLU A 790 44.86 -1.78 4.24
N GLU A 791 44.69 -0.54 4.70
CA GLU A 791 45.62 0.58 4.52
C GLU A 791 46.02 1.18 5.87
N ASP A 792 47.18 1.85 5.95
CA ASP A 792 47.56 2.61 7.13
C ASP A 792 46.59 3.81 7.37
N LEU A 793 46.46 4.23 8.62
CA LEU A 793 45.50 5.26 9.03
C LEU A 793 45.69 6.59 8.28
N ALA A 794 46.93 6.97 7.98
CA ALA A 794 47.21 8.24 7.31
C ALA A 794 46.76 8.20 5.84
N THR A 795 46.99 7.08 5.16
CA THR A 795 46.53 6.84 3.79
C THR A 795 44.99 6.76 3.72
N LYS A 796 44.35 6.04 4.66
CA LYS A 796 42.87 6.00 4.77
C LYS A 796 42.27 7.40 4.92
N GLN A 797 42.77 8.17 5.89
CA GLN A 797 42.26 9.53 6.11
C GLN A 797 42.49 10.44 4.90
N LYS A 798 43.62 10.29 4.19
CA LYS A 798 43.89 11.03 2.95
C LYS A 798 42.88 10.68 1.85
N ASN A 799 42.55 9.40 1.70
CA ASN A 799 41.59 8.92 0.71
C ASN A 799 40.16 9.37 1.03
N ILE A 800 39.74 9.29 2.30
CA ILE A 800 38.42 9.80 2.73
C ILE A 800 38.32 11.31 2.51
N ARG A 801 39.37 12.09 2.83
CA ARG A 801 39.37 13.53 2.52
C ARG A 801 39.20 13.82 1.03
N LYS A 802 39.81 13.02 0.14
CA LYS A 802 39.61 13.15 -1.32
C LYS A 802 38.17 12.85 -1.71
N LEU A 803 37.57 11.82 -1.11
CA LEU A 803 36.16 11.47 -1.33
C LEU A 803 35.24 12.63 -0.91
N PHE A 804 35.44 13.18 0.29
CA PHE A 804 34.69 14.35 0.78
C PHE A 804 34.89 15.58 -0.10
N ASN A 805 36.09 15.83 -0.62
CA ASN A 805 36.33 16.92 -1.56
C ASN A 805 35.50 16.76 -2.86
N LYS A 806 35.32 15.53 -3.34
CA LYS A 806 34.50 15.23 -4.52
C LYS A 806 33.01 15.41 -4.19
N ALA A 807 32.55 14.83 -3.09
CA ALA A 807 31.15 14.84 -2.68
C ALA A 807 30.63 16.24 -2.32
N LEU A 808 31.47 17.09 -1.73
CA LEU A 808 31.08 18.42 -1.20
C LEU A 808 31.41 19.58 -2.17
N LYS A 809 31.82 19.27 -3.40
CA LYS A 809 32.15 20.28 -4.41
C LYS A 809 30.93 21.14 -4.74
N GLY A 810 31.10 22.48 -4.73
CA GLY A 810 30.05 23.44 -5.11
C GLY A 810 29.22 24.03 -3.97
N LEU A 811 29.38 23.58 -2.72
CA LEU A 811 28.64 24.06 -1.54
C LEU A 811 29.18 25.37 -0.93
N GLU A 812 29.72 26.27 -1.74
CA GLU A 812 30.50 27.41 -1.26
C GLU A 812 29.64 28.58 -0.72
N LYS A 813 28.33 28.57 -0.98
CA LYS A 813 27.44 29.73 -0.77
C LYS A 813 26.38 29.57 0.31
N GLU A 814 26.20 28.39 0.88
CA GLU A 814 25.16 28.16 1.88
C GLU A 814 25.64 28.68 3.24
N GLN A 815 25.00 29.75 3.72
CA GLN A 815 25.12 30.19 5.11
C GLN A 815 23.80 29.83 5.78
N GLU A 816 23.81 28.71 6.49
CA GLU A 816 22.68 28.33 7.33
C GLU A 816 22.81 29.05 8.67
N GLU A 817 21.69 29.53 9.20
CA GLU A 817 21.62 30.21 10.48
C GLU A 817 21.34 29.21 11.61
N ILE A 818 21.97 29.41 12.77
CA ILE A 818 21.69 28.62 13.97
C ILE A 818 20.34 29.09 14.55
N ILE A 819 19.42 28.15 14.71
CA ILE A 819 18.08 28.42 15.25
C ILE A 819 18.11 28.39 16.79
N ILE A 820 17.39 29.32 17.43
CA ILE A 820 17.23 29.38 18.89
C ILE A 820 15.96 28.62 19.34
N PHE A 821 16.15 27.70 20.28
CA PHE A 821 15.09 27.01 21.02
C PHE A 821 15.06 27.54 22.46
N ASP A 822 14.03 28.30 22.81
CA ASP A 822 13.89 28.86 24.15
C ASP A 822 12.68 28.26 24.89
N PHE A 823 13.00 27.49 25.93
CA PHE A 823 12.06 26.71 26.73
C PHE A 823 11.31 27.54 27.80
N SER A 824 11.49 28.87 27.83
CA SER A 824 10.90 29.77 28.84
C SER A 824 9.38 29.97 28.71
N GLN A 825 8.84 29.85 27.50
CA GLN A 825 7.48 30.28 27.19
C GLN A 825 6.45 29.13 27.03
N GLY A 826 6.87 27.86 27.02
CA GLY A 826 5.98 26.70 26.86
C GLY A 826 5.31 26.20 28.15
N ARG A 827 5.30 26.98 29.24
CA ARG A 827 4.94 26.47 30.57
C ARG A 827 3.46 26.60 30.96
N PHE A 828 2.66 27.38 30.24
CA PHE A 828 1.27 27.64 30.63
C PHE A 828 0.35 27.63 29.41
N CYS A 829 -0.54 26.63 29.35
CA CYS A 829 -1.77 26.71 28.57
C CYS A 829 -2.76 27.60 29.34
N GLU A 830 -3.50 28.46 28.67
CA GLU A 830 -4.46 29.36 29.33
C GLU A 830 -5.79 28.67 29.57
N SER A 831 -6.20 27.76 28.67
CA SER A 831 -7.43 26.99 28.79
C SER A 831 -7.28 25.81 29.78
N THR A 832 -8.05 25.85 30.87
CA THR A 832 -8.14 24.73 31.83
C THR A 832 -8.67 23.46 31.20
N GLU A 833 -9.56 23.58 30.21
CA GLU A 833 -10.10 22.43 29.48
C GLU A 833 -9.03 21.76 28.60
N ILE A 834 -8.16 22.55 27.96
CA ILE A 834 -7.08 22.02 27.12
C ILE A 834 -5.95 21.43 27.96
N LYS A 835 -5.65 21.99 29.13
CA LYS A 835 -4.74 21.34 30.10
C LYS A 835 -5.16 19.92 30.40
N ALA A 836 -6.44 19.70 30.71
CA ALA A 836 -6.95 18.36 31.00
C ALA A 836 -6.89 17.42 29.78
N VAL A 837 -7.02 17.93 28.55
CA VAL A 837 -6.83 17.15 27.32
C VAL A 837 -5.36 16.75 27.14
N LEU A 838 -4.45 17.70 27.32
CA LEU A 838 -3.01 17.49 27.13
C LEU A 838 -2.37 16.59 28.20
N GLU A 839 -2.89 16.58 29.42
CA GLU A 839 -2.39 15.73 30.51
C GLU A 839 -2.61 14.22 30.24
N ASP A 840 -3.69 13.84 29.54
CA ASP A 840 -3.96 12.45 29.14
C ASP A 840 -3.13 11.99 27.93
N ASP A 841 -2.80 12.91 27.01
CA ASP A 841 -1.89 12.65 25.89
C ASP A 841 -0.43 12.41 26.37
N HIS A 842 -0.17 12.46 27.69
CA HIS A 842 1.14 12.37 28.33
C HIS A 842 1.16 11.35 29.50
N PRO A 843 1.24 10.03 29.25
CA PRO A 843 1.58 9.10 30.33
C PRO A 843 2.97 9.43 30.89
N SER A 844 3.11 9.44 32.21
CA SER A 844 4.38 9.74 32.90
C SER A 844 5.53 8.82 32.45
N PRO A 845 6.80 9.29 32.44
CA PRO A 845 7.96 8.51 31.97
C PRO A 845 8.18 7.18 32.73
N LEU A 846 7.60 7.06 33.93
CA LEU A 846 7.70 5.89 34.80
C LEU A 846 6.63 4.81 34.53
N SER A 847 5.77 4.99 33.53
CA SER A 847 4.74 3.99 33.15
C SER A 847 4.92 3.42 31.73
N MET A 848 6.14 3.44 31.17
CA MET A 848 6.42 2.76 29.90
C MET A 848 6.48 1.24 30.05
N THR A 849 5.36 0.65 30.48
CA THR A 849 4.98 -0.72 30.17
C THR A 849 4.05 -0.69 28.97
N THR A 850 4.59 -1.05 27.80
CA THR A 850 3.86 -1.74 26.71
C THR A 850 2.47 -1.23 26.30
N SER A 851 2.25 0.09 26.22
CA SER A 851 1.02 0.63 25.62
C SER A 851 1.25 1.96 24.93
N GLN A 852 2.09 1.96 23.89
CA GLN A 852 1.83 2.81 22.74
C GLN A 852 1.05 1.95 21.76
N THR A 853 -0.28 2.08 21.89
CA THR A 853 -1.24 1.66 20.89
C THR A 853 -0.86 2.37 19.59
N LEU A 854 -0.04 1.70 18.78
CA LEU A 854 -0.01 1.86 17.35
C LEU A 854 -1.46 2.10 16.92
N LEU A 855 -1.71 3.23 16.26
CA LEU A 855 -2.92 3.45 15.50
C LEU A 855 -3.15 2.19 14.67
N ARG A 856 -4.08 1.37 15.18
CA ARG A 856 -4.54 0.13 14.56
C ARG A 856 -5.17 0.54 13.25
N TRP A 857 -4.42 0.38 12.17
CA TRP A 857 -5.04 0.05 10.90
C TRP A 857 -5.66 -1.34 11.05
N PRO A 858 -6.96 -1.51 10.77
CA PRO A 858 -7.62 -2.79 10.91
C PRO A 858 -7.29 -3.63 9.67
N PHE A 859 -6.16 -4.33 9.71
CA PHE A 859 -6.04 -5.60 9.00
C PHE A 859 -5.68 -6.65 10.02
N THR A 860 -6.71 -7.32 10.52
CA THR A 860 -6.62 -8.65 11.09
C THR A 860 -6.02 -9.57 10.03
N LEU A 861 -4.70 -9.78 10.09
CA LEU A 861 -4.09 -11.01 9.58
C LEU A 861 -4.49 -12.14 10.53
N GLU A 862 -5.73 -12.60 10.41
CA GLU A 862 -6.13 -13.90 10.92
C GLU A 862 -6.07 -14.92 9.79
N LYS A 863 -5.37 -16.03 10.09
CA LYS A 863 -5.26 -17.30 9.39
C LYS A 863 -4.31 -17.36 8.18
N CYS A 864 -3.05 -17.65 8.50
CA CYS A 864 -2.29 -18.67 7.78
C CYS A 864 -1.35 -19.38 8.75
N ARG A 865 -1.89 -20.26 9.62
CA ARG A 865 -1.17 -21.39 10.22
C ARG A 865 -2.11 -22.54 10.57
N SER A 866 -1.99 -23.60 9.76
CA SER A 866 -2.06 -25.02 10.12
C SER A 866 -1.81 -25.74 8.78
N GLY A 867 -0.68 -26.38 8.49
CA GLY A 867 0.21 -27.16 9.34
C GLY A 867 -0.03 -28.64 9.02
N VAL A 868 0.86 -29.20 8.20
CA VAL A 868 0.96 -30.63 7.79
C VAL A 868 -0.09 -31.11 6.77
#